data_AF-A0AAV5KFM7-F1
#
_entry.id   AF-A0AAV5KFM7-F1
#
_cell.length_a   1.000
_cell.length_b   1.000
_cell.length_c   1.000
_cell.angle_alpha   90.00
_cell.angle_beta   90.00
_cell.angle_gamma   90.00
#
_symmetry.space_group_name_H-M   'P 1'
#
loop_
_entity.id
_entity.type
_entity.pdbx_description
1 polymer ?
#
loop_
_entity_poly.entity_id
_entity_poly.type
_entity_poly.pdbx_seq_one_letter_code
_entity_poly.pdbx_strand_id
1 'polypeptide(L)'
;MLLTNGEGFDYPSIVKPPGTWINNVSNYSSWDSAWLTLKPILVNGDFVCGFHCKFEENNTCLFAISIFNFTSNRHLDSQIVWSANRNNPVGRGAQLQLSQQGDLTLQNVDSTLIWSTNTIGKSASGLKLTGQGNLMLFNGNNQMVWQSFDHPTDSLVLGQRLVSGQKLVASMSDTNWSEGIYSFSIDNNGYFVASAEFDATIVYYKFNKSQLSSQTGQFYAELTNTSFGIGLSPRSGVRFIQLGSDGHLLSWNGTVYWRTDDLFENQVHECDYPLTCGNYGICSVEGCSCPSYFKQIESFQSQSYYTCSPYIPISCEFPDQHSLIELKNVDSVLGVNYHITDIESCKQACLKNCSCKYVVFQHNSNSSSSGRCFLRSEAFSFKRVNSYNYQSVFLKAHGSSVKPPFSWTNIISNSSWESEELILEPIFFNGNFVCGFHCKLEENNTCLFAISIFHFESSDHTNLKMIWSANRNNPVGGGAKLQLSHQGDLTLQDINGTLVWSTKTAGKSVSGLKLTDQGNLLLFDGNNETVWQSFDHPTDCLVLGQSLVSGQKLKSSFSTTEWSEGLFSFLIDNSGFFVASVESDTSLVYYVSHSYPLKSKTGQFYVEFTNTSLGNGLSLGLGVSFIQLGSDGHLRSFRWVESEWKEVYDLFEYQVR
;
A
#
# COMPACT_ATOMS: atom_id res chain seq x y z
N MET A 1 -28.85 -34.87 11.62
CA MET A 1 -30.24 -35.13 12.06
C MET A 1 -31.14 -34.63 10.95
N LEU A 2 -31.80 -35.54 10.23
CA LEU A 2 -32.74 -35.23 9.14
C LEU A 2 -34.02 -34.66 9.75
N LEU A 3 -34.46 -33.46 9.39
CA LEU A 3 -35.78 -32.94 9.82
C LEU A 3 -36.61 -32.52 8.61
N THR A 4 -37.65 -33.31 8.38
CA THR A 4 -38.73 -33.18 7.38
C THR A 4 -39.58 -31.94 7.63
N ASN A 5 -40.12 -31.36 6.55
CA ASN A 5 -41.09 -30.26 6.55
C ASN A 5 -42.15 -30.41 7.66
N GLY A 6 -42.22 -29.47 8.60
CA GLY A 6 -43.42 -29.31 9.45
C GLY A 6 -43.21 -29.00 10.94
N GLU A 7 -42.03 -29.13 11.52
CA GLU A 7 -41.79 -28.71 12.91
C GLU A 7 -41.33 -27.26 12.95
N GLY A 8 -42.24 -26.34 13.28
CA GLY A 8 -41.89 -24.95 13.59
C GLY A 8 -40.94 -24.91 14.79
N PHE A 9 -39.87 -24.14 14.68
CA PHE A 9 -38.99 -23.88 15.81
C PHE A 9 -39.79 -23.19 16.93
N ASP A 10 -40.03 -23.88 18.05
CA ASP A 10 -40.85 -23.38 19.17
C ASP A 10 -40.05 -22.41 20.07
N TYR A 11 -39.46 -21.37 19.46
CA TYR A 11 -38.83 -20.26 20.19
C TYR A 11 -39.82 -19.13 20.39
N PRO A 12 -39.84 -18.50 21.58
CA PRO A 12 -40.76 -17.39 21.84
C PRO A 12 -40.35 -16.14 21.04
N SER A 13 -41.34 -15.34 20.64
CA SER A 13 -41.10 -13.98 20.13
C SER A 13 -41.03 -12.94 21.26
N ILE A 14 -41.39 -13.34 22.48
CA ILE A 14 -41.50 -12.47 23.66
C ILE A 14 -41.11 -13.22 24.94
N VAL A 15 -40.32 -12.59 25.80
CA VAL A 15 -39.94 -13.13 27.12
C VAL A 15 -40.12 -12.06 28.20
N LYS A 16 -40.59 -12.47 29.38
CA LYS A 16 -40.75 -11.59 30.56
C LYS A 16 -39.56 -11.74 31.51
N PRO A 17 -39.19 -10.69 32.27
CA PRO A 17 -38.17 -10.80 33.31
C PRO A 17 -38.63 -11.71 34.47
N PRO A 18 -37.69 -12.38 35.18
CA PRO A 18 -36.28 -12.46 34.84
C PRO A 18 -36.00 -13.49 33.74
N GLY A 19 -35.00 -13.25 32.90
CA GLY A 19 -34.51 -14.18 31.89
C GLY A 19 -33.00 -14.31 31.94
N THR A 20 -32.48 -15.52 31.72
CA THR A 20 -31.03 -15.77 31.68
C THR A 20 -30.71 -16.75 30.56
N TRP A 21 -29.73 -16.41 29.72
CA TRP A 21 -29.26 -17.22 28.61
C TRP A 21 -27.74 -17.26 28.58
N ILE A 22 -27.17 -18.46 28.36
CA ILE A 22 -25.72 -18.68 28.36
C ILE A 22 -25.31 -19.31 27.03
N ASN A 23 -24.24 -18.86 26.39
CA ASN A 23 -23.76 -19.37 25.08
C ASN A 23 -22.91 -20.68 25.19
N ASN A 24 -23.46 -21.73 25.81
CA ASN A 24 -22.82 -23.06 25.95
C ASN A 24 -23.06 -24.01 24.76
N VAL A 25 -22.10 -24.93 24.54
CA VAL A 25 -22.00 -25.81 23.34
C VAL A 25 -23.01 -26.94 23.21
N SER A 26 -23.66 -27.36 24.28
CA SER A 26 -24.49 -28.58 24.25
C SER A 26 -25.66 -28.53 23.27
N ASN A 27 -26.11 -27.33 22.84
CA ASN A 27 -27.24 -27.15 21.93
C ASN A 27 -26.92 -26.16 20.78
N TYR A 28 -25.70 -26.14 20.25
CA TYR A 28 -25.49 -25.47 18.96
C TYR A 28 -26.05 -26.35 17.86
N SER A 29 -26.87 -25.73 17.04
CA SER A 29 -27.38 -26.34 15.86
C SER A 29 -26.57 -25.76 14.70
N SER A 30 -25.78 -26.61 14.02
CA SER A 30 -24.91 -26.19 12.91
C SER A 30 -25.78 -25.73 11.75
N TRP A 31 -26.05 -24.43 11.68
CA TRP A 31 -27.06 -23.89 10.77
C TRP A 31 -26.47 -23.25 9.52
N ASP A 32 -25.20 -22.86 9.54
CA ASP A 32 -24.63 -22.01 8.49
C ASP A 32 -23.50 -22.68 7.69
N SER A 33 -23.39 -22.30 6.41
CA SER A 33 -22.30 -22.59 5.49
C SER A 33 -21.02 -21.78 5.81
N ALA A 34 -21.14 -20.72 6.63
CA ALA A 34 -20.06 -19.77 6.96
C ALA A 34 -19.30 -20.04 8.29
N TRP A 35 -19.24 -21.27 8.79
CA TRP A 35 -18.56 -21.61 10.07
C TRP A 35 -19.11 -20.87 11.31
N LEU A 36 -20.39 -20.47 11.26
CA LEU A 36 -21.09 -19.80 12.35
C LEU A 36 -22.05 -20.75 13.07
N THR A 37 -22.00 -20.74 14.39
CA THR A 37 -22.91 -21.47 15.26
C THR A 37 -23.89 -20.51 15.91
N LEU A 38 -25.18 -20.78 15.74
CA LEU A 38 -26.26 -19.93 16.25
C LEU A 38 -26.93 -20.62 17.44
N LYS A 39 -27.14 -19.84 18.51
CA LYS A 39 -28.00 -20.20 19.64
C LYS A 39 -29.18 -19.23 19.73
N PRO A 40 -30.35 -19.58 19.18
CA PRO A 40 -31.53 -18.73 19.20
C PRO A 40 -32.05 -18.48 20.62
N ILE A 41 -32.55 -17.26 20.85
CA ILE A 41 -33.25 -16.86 22.08
C ILE A 41 -34.68 -16.43 21.73
N LEU A 42 -34.82 -15.58 20.71
CA LEU A 42 -36.12 -15.17 20.17
C LEU A 42 -36.16 -15.43 18.67
N VAL A 43 -37.30 -15.89 18.15
CA VAL A 43 -37.55 -16.02 16.71
C VAL A 43 -38.89 -15.37 16.38
N ASN A 44 -38.93 -14.56 15.33
CA ASN A 44 -40.17 -13.99 14.82
C ASN A 44 -40.06 -13.67 13.33
N GLY A 45 -40.92 -14.27 12.51
CA GLY A 45 -40.81 -14.17 11.05
C GLY A 45 -39.47 -14.71 10.56
N ASP A 46 -38.79 -13.92 9.73
CA ASP A 46 -37.49 -14.27 9.14
C ASP A 46 -36.30 -13.84 10.01
N PHE A 47 -36.56 -13.38 11.25
CA PHE A 47 -35.55 -12.88 12.16
C PHE A 47 -35.33 -13.80 13.35
N VAL A 48 -34.06 -13.97 13.70
CA VAL A 48 -33.62 -14.67 14.91
C VAL A 48 -32.71 -13.74 15.72
N CYS A 49 -32.96 -13.68 17.02
CA CYS A 49 -32.11 -12.98 17.98
C CYS A 49 -31.49 -14.01 18.92
N GLY A 50 -30.17 -13.95 19.10
CA GLY A 50 -29.45 -14.94 19.88
C GLY A 50 -27.94 -14.73 19.88
N PHE A 51 -27.21 -15.77 20.27
CA PHE A 51 -25.75 -15.78 20.20
C PHE A 51 -25.26 -16.35 18.87
N HIS A 52 -24.41 -15.59 18.18
CA HIS A 52 -23.74 -15.96 16.94
C HIS A 52 -22.25 -16.15 17.21
N CYS A 53 -21.74 -17.37 17.11
CA CYS A 53 -20.39 -17.73 17.54
C CYS A 53 -19.57 -18.31 16.38
N LYS A 54 -18.31 -17.88 16.25
CA LYS A 54 -17.36 -18.43 15.27
C LYS A 54 -16.85 -19.81 15.70
N PHE A 55 -16.63 -20.70 14.74
CA PHE A 55 -16.20 -22.08 14.99
C PHE A 55 -14.69 -22.25 15.28
N GLU A 56 -13.82 -21.32 14.87
CA GLU A 56 -12.36 -21.45 15.02
C GLU A 56 -11.74 -20.72 16.24
N GLU A 57 -10.59 -21.27 16.66
CA GLU A 57 -9.66 -21.07 17.80
C GLU A 57 -10.03 -20.19 19.01
N ASN A 58 -10.71 -19.04 18.82
CA ASN A 58 -11.09 -18.13 19.92
C ASN A 58 -12.57 -18.21 20.33
N ASN A 59 -13.43 -18.97 19.63
CA ASN A 59 -14.85 -19.19 19.95
C ASN A 59 -15.58 -17.91 20.43
N THR A 60 -15.36 -16.79 19.72
CA THR A 60 -15.96 -15.51 20.07
C THR A 60 -17.39 -15.44 19.58
N CYS A 61 -18.25 -14.79 20.36
CA CYS A 61 -19.69 -14.71 20.13
C CYS A 61 -20.21 -13.28 20.18
N LEU A 62 -21.17 -13.00 19.31
CA LEU A 62 -21.99 -11.80 19.34
C LEU A 62 -23.39 -12.11 19.85
N PHE A 63 -23.95 -11.22 20.66
CA PHE A 63 -25.40 -11.13 20.82
C PHE A 63 -25.93 -10.27 19.67
N ALA A 64 -26.69 -10.90 18.77
CA ALA A 64 -27.03 -10.35 17.48
C ALA A 64 -28.45 -10.70 17.04
N ILE A 65 -28.90 -9.99 16.01
CA ILE A 65 -30.11 -10.31 15.24
C ILE A 65 -29.63 -10.63 13.82
N SER A 66 -30.05 -11.78 13.29
CA SER A 66 -29.85 -12.13 11.89
C SER A 66 -31.17 -12.34 11.17
N ILE A 67 -31.11 -12.13 9.86
CA ILE A 67 -32.13 -12.59 8.93
C ILE A 67 -31.68 -13.92 8.33
N PHE A 68 -32.59 -14.87 8.16
CA PHE A 68 -32.28 -16.17 7.55
C PHE A 68 -33.17 -16.45 6.34
N ASN A 69 -32.67 -17.28 5.42
CA ASN A 69 -33.50 -17.88 4.37
C ASN A 69 -33.33 -19.40 4.35
N PHE A 70 -34.43 -20.12 4.12
CA PHE A 70 -34.41 -21.56 3.89
C PHE A 70 -34.09 -21.84 2.42
N THR A 71 -32.88 -22.30 2.14
CA THR A 71 -32.55 -22.81 0.79
C THR A 71 -33.13 -24.21 0.60
N SER A 72 -33.39 -24.61 -0.65
CA SER A 72 -33.95 -25.92 -1.03
C SER A 72 -33.13 -27.12 -0.53
N ASN A 73 -31.85 -26.90 -0.17
CA ASN A 73 -30.95 -27.91 0.40
C ASN A 73 -30.96 -27.96 1.94
N ARG A 74 -31.90 -27.27 2.60
CA ARG A 74 -32.00 -27.17 4.08
C ARG A 74 -30.77 -26.58 4.78
N HIS A 75 -29.94 -25.84 4.04
CA HIS A 75 -28.90 -24.99 4.63
C HIS A 75 -29.50 -23.60 4.92
N LEU A 76 -29.31 -23.13 6.15
CA LEU A 76 -29.75 -21.82 6.61
C LEU A 76 -28.59 -20.85 6.42
N ASP A 77 -28.58 -20.13 5.30
CA ASP A 77 -27.70 -18.97 5.21
C ASP A 77 -28.30 -17.87 6.10
N SER A 78 -27.47 -17.28 6.94
CA SER A 78 -27.88 -16.22 7.87
C SER A 78 -27.00 -14.99 7.70
N GLN A 79 -27.61 -13.81 7.81
CA GLN A 79 -26.89 -12.54 7.73
C GLN A 79 -27.19 -11.70 8.96
N ILE A 80 -26.14 -11.33 9.71
CA ILE A 80 -26.26 -10.48 10.89
C ILE A 80 -26.61 -9.06 10.42
N VAL A 81 -27.73 -8.53 10.91
CA VAL A 81 -28.22 -7.17 10.58
C VAL A 81 -28.15 -6.22 11.76
N TRP A 82 -27.85 -6.73 12.96
CA TRP A 82 -27.64 -5.94 14.16
C TRP A 82 -26.84 -6.73 15.19
N SER A 83 -26.00 -6.05 15.99
CA SER A 83 -25.33 -6.67 17.13
C SER A 83 -25.09 -5.67 18.27
N ALA A 84 -25.12 -6.17 19.50
CA ALA A 84 -24.89 -5.37 20.69
C ALA A 84 -23.40 -5.12 20.99
N ASN A 85 -22.54 -6.09 20.64
CA ASN A 85 -21.18 -6.19 21.17
C ASN A 85 -20.12 -6.48 20.10
N ARG A 86 -20.31 -6.03 18.87
CA ARG A 86 -19.35 -6.27 17.76
C ARG A 86 -17.91 -5.81 18.02
N ASN A 87 -17.71 -4.77 18.83
CA ASN A 87 -16.38 -4.30 19.22
C ASN A 87 -15.80 -5.04 20.43
N ASN A 88 -16.64 -5.76 21.18
CA ASN A 88 -16.25 -6.53 22.36
C ASN A 88 -16.93 -7.92 22.34
N PRO A 89 -16.53 -8.82 21.41
CA PRO A 89 -17.08 -10.15 21.35
C PRO A 89 -16.88 -10.91 22.67
N VAL A 90 -17.88 -11.68 23.09
CA VAL A 90 -17.81 -12.44 24.35
C VAL A 90 -17.27 -13.85 24.11
N GLY A 91 -16.65 -14.42 25.14
CA GLY A 91 -16.22 -15.82 25.12
C GLY A 91 -17.39 -16.79 25.34
N ARG A 92 -17.08 -18.08 25.21
CA ARG A 92 -18.02 -19.18 25.50
C ARG A 92 -18.27 -19.32 27.01
N GLY A 93 -19.54 -19.34 27.42
CA GLY A 93 -19.97 -19.28 28.82
C GLY A 93 -20.45 -17.90 29.26
N ALA A 94 -20.43 -16.90 28.37
CA ALA A 94 -21.01 -15.59 28.58
C ALA A 94 -22.53 -15.65 28.78
N GLN A 95 -23.03 -14.67 29.53
CA GLN A 95 -24.39 -14.65 30.04
C GLN A 95 -25.11 -13.38 29.59
N LEU A 96 -26.26 -13.56 28.93
CA LEU A 96 -27.25 -12.51 28.70
C LEU A 96 -28.31 -12.63 29.82
N GLN A 97 -28.62 -11.52 30.48
CA GLN A 97 -29.56 -11.49 31.58
C GLN A 97 -30.56 -10.34 31.42
N LEU A 98 -31.86 -10.66 31.46
CA LEU A 98 -32.94 -9.71 31.65
C LEU A 98 -33.30 -9.67 33.13
N SER A 99 -32.90 -8.59 33.82
CA SER A 99 -33.11 -8.44 35.26
C SER A 99 -34.57 -8.14 35.61
N GLN A 100 -34.98 -8.45 36.85
CA GLN A 100 -36.31 -8.08 37.36
C GLN A 100 -36.56 -6.56 37.34
N GLN A 101 -35.49 -5.75 37.35
CA GLN A 101 -35.55 -4.30 37.24
C GLN A 101 -35.71 -3.80 35.80
N GLY A 102 -35.75 -4.72 34.82
CA GLY A 102 -36.03 -4.43 33.42
C GLY A 102 -34.82 -4.09 32.57
N ASP A 103 -33.60 -4.40 33.03
CA ASP A 103 -32.38 -4.18 32.25
C ASP A 103 -31.87 -5.46 31.60
N LEU A 104 -31.52 -5.37 30.31
CA LEU A 104 -30.90 -6.45 29.55
C LEU A 104 -29.39 -6.22 29.52
N THR A 105 -28.64 -7.10 30.17
CA THR A 105 -27.18 -7.01 30.31
C THR A 105 -26.50 -8.21 29.68
N LEU A 106 -25.35 -7.97 29.06
CA LEU A 106 -24.46 -9.01 28.53
C LEU A 106 -23.15 -8.98 29.34
N GLN A 107 -22.84 -10.10 29.99
CA GLN A 107 -21.62 -10.30 30.75
C GLN A 107 -20.75 -11.37 30.11
N ASN A 108 -19.45 -11.15 30.10
CA ASN A 108 -18.47 -12.13 29.63
C ASN A 108 -18.25 -13.25 30.68
N VAL A 109 -17.47 -14.26 30.32
CA VAL A 109 -17.22 -15.47 31.16
C VAL A 109 -16.61 -15.12 32.52
N ASP A 110 -15.80 -14.06 32.56
CA ASP A 110 -15.17 -13.50 33.77
C ASP A 110 -16.10 -12.56 34.56
N SER A 111 -17.39 -12.49 34.20
CA SER A 111 -18.39 -11.57 34.75
C SER A 111 -18.18 -10.08 34.41
N THR A 112 -17.24 -9.75 33.51
CA THR A 112 -17.08 -8.38 33.01
C THR A 112 -18.35 -7.95 32.24
N LEU A 113 -18.94 -6.80 32.60
CA LEU A 113 -20.08 -6.24 31.88
C LEU A 113 -19.63 -5.71 30.51
N ILE A 114 -20.17 -6.27 29.44
CA ILE A 114 -19.82 -5.91 28.05
C ILE A 114 -20.82 -4.94 27.44
N TRP A 115 -22.11 -5.14 27.71
CA TRP A 115 -23.17 -4.32 27.14
C TRP A 115 -24.41 -4.30 28.05
N SER A 116 -25.15 -3.19 28.04
CA SER A 116 -26.44 -3.04 28.75
C SER A 116 -27.35 -2.08 27.99
N THR A 117 -28.66 -2.32 28.06
CA THR A 117 -29.69 -1.40 27.59
C THR A 117 -29.84 -0.15 28.44
N ASN A 118 -29.26 -0.10 29.65
CA ASN A 118 -29.39 0.97 30.63
C ASN A 118 -30.86 1.34 30.91
N THR A 119 -31.70 0.33 31.13
CA THR A 119 -33.15 0.48 31.36
C THR A 119 -33.59 0.21 32.79
N ILE A 120 -32.64 0.09 33.73
CA ILE A 120 -32.93 0.01 35.17
C ILE A 120 -33.84 1.18 35.56
N GLY A 121 -34.94 0.87 36.24
CA GLY A 121 -35.90 1.87 36.73
C GLY A 121 -36.87 2.41 35.67
N LYS A 122 -36.80 1.96 34.41
CA LYS A 122 -37.76 2.33 33.35
C LYS A 122 -38.96 1.38 33.23
N SER A 123 -39.17 0.54 34.24
CA SER A 123 -40.30 -0.40 34.34
C SER A 123 -40.46 -1.35 33.16
N ALA A 124 -39.37 -1.72 32.48
CA ALA A 124 -39.41 -2.70 31.40
C ALA A 124 -39.85 -4.07 31.95
N SER A 125 -40.90 -4.63 31.35
CA SER A 125 -41.61 -5.84 31.78
C SER A 125 -41.57 -6.96 30.75
N GLY A 126 -40.92 -6.75 29.62
CA GLY A 126 -40.69 -7.80 28.63
C GLY A 126 -39.74 -7.38 27.52
N LEU A 127 -39.08 -8.37 26.95
CA LEU A 127 -38.23 -8.32 25.76
C LEU A 127 -38.99 -8.96 24.60
N LYS A 128 -39.05 -8.28 23.45
CA LYS A 128 -39.79 -8.71 22.27
C LYS A 128 -38.96 -8.54 21.02
N LEU A 129 -38.94 -9.57 20.16
CA LEU A 129 -38.50 -9.47 18.78
C LEU A 129 -39.75 -9.28 17.90
N THR A 130 -39.82 -8.17 17.17
CA THR A 130 -40.91 -7.89 16.22
C THR A 130 -40.73 -8.67 14.92
N GLY A 131 -41.81 -8.80 14.12
CA GLY A 131 -41.73 -9.44 12.80
C GLY A 131 -40.91 -8.63 11.78
N GLN A 132 -40.59 -7.37 12.08
CA GLN A 132 -39.68 -6.52 11.29
C GLN A 132 -38.21 -6.61 11.77
N GLY A 133 -37.89 -7.46 12.75
CA GLY A 133 -36.52 -7.61 13.25
C GLY A 133 -36.09 -6.59 14.31
N ASN A 134 -36.99 -5.73 14.78
CA ASN A 134 -36.72 -4.83 15.91
C ASN A 134 -36.73 -5.61 17.24
N LEU A 135 -35.63 -5.55 18.01
CA LEU A 135 -35.55 -6.06 19.38
C LEU A 135 -35.88 -4.92 20.34
N MET A 136 -36.93 -5.06 21.15
CA MET A 136 -37.40 -3.99 22.02
C MET A 136 -37.74 -4.44 23.43
N LEU A 137 -37.51 -3.55 24.38
CA LEU A 137 -38.01 -3.63 25.75
C LEU A 137 -39.28 -2.79 25.87
N PHE A 138 -40.30 -3.33 26.53
CA PHE A 138 -41.57 -2.62 26.75
C PHE A 138 -42.00 -2.69 28.21
N ASN A 139 -42.69 -1.65 28.69
CA ASN A 139 -43.21 -1.59 30.06
C ASN A 139 -44.58 -2.27 30.22
N GLY A 140 -45.11 -2.29 31.44
CA GLY A 140 -46.41 -2.94 31.75
C GLY A 140 -47.61 -2.38 30.99
N ASN A 141 -47.47 -1.18 30.40
CA ASN A 141 -48.47 -0.54 29.55
C ASN A 141 -48.21 -0.78 28.04
N ASN A 142 -47.33 -1.72 27.68
CA ASN A 142 -46.85 -1.97 26.32
C ASN A 142 -46.19 -0.77 25.63
N GLN A 143 -45.70 0.21 26.39
CA GLN A 143 -44.92 1.32 25.83
C GLN A 143 -43.47 0.90 25.64
N MET A 144 -42.89 1.25 24.50
CA MET A 144 -41.49 0.97 24.19
C MET A 144 -40.56 1.81 25.10
N VAL A 145 -39.58 1.13 25.69
CA VAL A 145 -38.60 1.68 26.64
C VAL A 145 -37.21 1.76 26.00
N TRP A 146 -36.90 0.80 25.13
CA TRP A 146 -35.66 0.69 24.38
C TRP A 146 -35.91 -0.13 23.11
N GLN A 147 -35.18 0.12 22.03
CA GLN A 147 -35.24 -0.66 20.80
C GLN A 147 -33.90 -0.70 20.06
N SER A 148 -33.62 -1.79 19.35
CA SER A 148 -32.40 -1.95 18.54
C SER A 148 -32.37 -1.01 17.34
N PHE A 149 -33.53 -0.63 16.81
CA PHE A 149 -33.63 0.28 15.65
C PHE A 149 -33.01 1.67 15.88
N ASP A 150 -32.93 2.11 17.14
CA ASP A 150 -32.30 3.39 17.50
C ASP A 150 -30.76 3.31 17.55
N HIS A 151 -30.21 2.10 17.45
CA HIS A 151 -28.78 1.79 17.56
C HIS A 151 -28.32 0.92 16.37
N PRO A 152 -28.39 1.44 15.12
CA PRO A 152 -27.98 0.66 13.95
C PRO A 152 -26.48 0.32 13.99
N THR A 153 -26.09 -0.78 13.35
CA THR A 153 -24.68 -1.21 13.23
C THR A 153 -24.12 -0.86 11.86
N ASP A 154 -24.04 -1.81 10.95
CA ASP A 154 -23.65 -1.68 9.54
C ASP A 154 -24.85 -1.79 8.59
N SER A 155 -26.02 -2.16 9.11
CA SER A 155 -27.19 -2.54 8.32
C SER A 155 -28.47 -1.83 8.73
N LEU A 156 -29.42 -1.72 7.79
CA LEU A 156 -30.80 -1.29 8.03
C LEU A 156 -31.76 -2.29 7.40
N VAL A 157 -32.79 -2.68 8.15
CA VAL A 157 -33.86 -3.58 7.68
C VAL A 157 -35.09 -2.80 7.23
N LEU A 158 -36.02 -3.47 6.52
CA LEU A 158 -37.27 -2.86 6.09
C LEU A 158 -38.05 -2.21 7.24
N GLY A 159 -38.47 -0.97 7.05
CA GLY A 159 -39.20 -0.14 8.03
C GLY A 159 -38.31 0.54 9.06
N GLN A 160 -37.01 0.25 9.11
CA GLN A 160 -36.07 0.95 9.97
C GLN A 160 -35.72 2.33 9.40
N ARG A 161 -35.56 3.32 10.28
CA ARG A 161 -35.16 4.68 9.93
C ARG A 161 -33.73 4.95 10.34
N LEU A 162 -32.96 5.54 9.43
CA LEU A 162 -31.72 6.25 9.76
C LEU A 162 -32.07 7.71 10.01
N VAL A 163 -31.77 8.22 11.20
CA VAL A 163 -32.05 9.59 11.61
C VAL A 163 -30.73 10.36 11.71
N SER A 164 -30.75 11.66 11.40
CA SER A 164 -29.62 12.56 11.58
C SER A 164 -29.03 12.43 12.99
N GLY A 165 -27.71 12.19 13.06
CA GLY A 165 -26.99 11.87 14.30
C GLY A 165 -26.70 10.37 14.49
N GLN A 166 -27.37 9.49 13.75
CA GLN A 166 -27.00 8.08 13.64
C GLN A 166 -26.04 7.86 12.45
N LYS A 167 -25.28 6.76 12.52
CA LYS A 167 -24.42 6.30 11.43
C LYS A 167 -24.50 4.78 11.29
N LEU A 168 -24.40 4.30 10.06
CA LEU A 168 -23.96 2.93 9.79
C LEU A 168 -22.43 2.93 9.80
N VAL A 169 -21.82 1.93 10.42
CA VAL A 169 -20.37 1.73 10.43
C VAL A 169 -20.08 0.34 9.93
N ALA A 170 -19.30 0.22 8.85
CA ALA A 170 -18.95 -1.05 8.23
C ALA A 170 -18.23 -1.97 9.21
N SER A 171 -18.20 -3.27 8.89
CA SER A 171 -17.27 -4.19 9.54
C SER A 171 -15.84 -3.95 9.06
N MET A 172 -14.85 -4.28 9.89
CA MET A 172 -13.44 -4.16 9.54
C MET A 172 -13.07 -5.08 8.36
N SER A 173 -13.67 -6.27 8.30
CA SER A 173 -13.59 -7.19 7.16
C SER A 173 -14.76 -8.19 7.21
N ASP A 174 -14.90 -9.05 6.20
CA ASP A 174 -15.90 -10.14 6.21
C ASP A 174 -15.73 -11.08 7.42
N THR A 175 -14.49 -11.23 7.88
CA THR A 175 -14.14 -12.10 9.00
C THR A 175 -14.01 -11.36 10.32
N ASN A 176 -13.89 -10.03 10.34
CA ASN A 176 -13.81 -9.24 11.56
C ASN A 176 -14.95 -8.22 11.65
N TRP A 177 -15.90 -8.53 12.54
CA TRP A 177 -17.11 -7.73 12.74
C TRP A 177 -16.91 -6.45 13.55
N SER A 178 -15.73 -6.21 14.12
CA SER A 178 -15.45 -4.92 14.78
C SER A 178 -15.71 -3.77 13.81
N GLU A 179 -16.00 -2.59 14.35
CA GLU A 179 -16.15 -1.39 13.53
C GLU A 179 -14.91 -1.17 12.66
N GLY A 180 -15.15 -1.03 11.36
CA GLY A 180 -14.17 -0.63 10.37
C GLY A 180 -14.12 0.89 10.22
N ILE A 181 -13.48 1.32 9.13
CA ILE A 181 -13.25 2.74 8.84
C ILE A 181 -14.42 3.41 8.11
N TYR A 182 -15.25 2.66 7.39
CA TYR A 182 -16.29 3.24 6.56
C TYR A 182 -17.55 3.52 7.36
N SER A 183 -18.11 4.71 7.17
CA SER A 183 -19.37 5.12 7.79
C SER A 183 -20.32 5.79 6.80
N PHE A 184 -21.61 5.65 7.05
CA PHE A 184 -22.68 6.25 6.25
C PHE A 184 -23.73 6.90 7.15
N SER A 185 -24.03 8.17 6.90
CA SER A 185 -24.87 9.00 7.77
C SER A 185 -25.66 10.06 7.00
N ILE A 186 -26.52 10.79 7.72
CA ILE A 186 -27.24 11.96 7.22
C ILE A 186 -26.64 13.20 7.91
N ASP A 187 -26.16 14.16 7.11
CA ASP A 187 -25.62 15.40 7.65
C ASP A 187 -26.71 16.38 8.12
N ASN A 188 -26.30 17.46 8.79
CA ASN A 188 -27.21 18.48 9.33
C ASN A 188 -28.03 19.22 8.25
N ASN A 189 -27.70 19.08 6.97
CA ASN A 189 -28.43 19.66 5.85
C ASN A 189 -29.33 18.62 5.13
N GLY A 190 -29.39 17.39 5.66
CA GLY A 190 -30.17 16.29 5.13
C GLY A 190 -29.52 15.59 3.93
N TYR A 191 -28.22 15.76 3.68
CA TYR A 191 -27.53 14.99 2.64
C TYR A 191 -27.05 13.65 3.19
N PHE A 192 -27.14 12.61 2.35
CA PHE A 192 -26.45 11.37 2.65
C PHE A 192 -24.94 11.56 2.47
N VAL A 193 -24.16 11.09 3.43
CA VAL A 193 -22.72 11.21 3.45
C VAL A 193 -22.12 9.84 3.74
N ALA A 194 -21.29 9.35 2.82
CA ALA A 194 -20.44 8.20 3.06
C ALA A 194 -18.98 8.67 3.18
N SER A 195 -18.31 8.20 4.23
CA SER A 195 -16.98 8.63 4.59
C SER A 195 -16.12 7.48 5.11
N ALA A 196 -14.80 7.67 5.05
CA ALA A 196 -13.83 6.85 5.74
C ALA A 196 -13.21 7.67 6.90
N GLU A 197 -13.24 7.10 8.10
CA GLU A 197 -12.71 7.68 9.34
C GLU A 197 -11.28 7.18 9.56
N PHE A 198 -10.34 8.11 9.50
CA PHE A 198 -8.89 7.96 9.69
C PHE A 198 -8.41 9.09 10.62
N ASP A 199 -7.13 9.48 10.57
CA ASP A 199 -6.65 10.75 11.18
C ASP A 199 -7.44 11.99 10.70
N ALA A 200 -7.98 11.94 9.47
CA ALA A 200 -8.92 12.92 8.95
C ALA A 200 -10.05 12.22 8.21
N THR A 201 -11.28 12.71 8.39
CA THR A 201 -12.45 12.18 7.66
C THR A 201 -12.34 12.47 6.17
N ILE A 202 -12.48 11.42 5.37
CA ILE A 202 -12.51 11.46 3.90
C ILE A 202 -13.93 11.20 3.44
N VAL A 203 -14.51 12.12 2.68
CA VAL A 203 -15.86 11.97 2.13
C VAL A 203 -15.73 11.55 0.67
N TYR A 204 -16.20 10.35 0.34
CA TYR A 204 -16.20 9.81 -1.03
C TYR A 204 -17.60 9.84 -1.67
N TYR A 205 -18.66 10.02 -0.87
CA TYR A 205 -20.02 10.19 -1.37
C TYR A 205 -20.75 11.28 -0.57
N LYS A 206 -21.30 12.28 -1.27
CA LYS A 206 -22.18 13.30 -0.68
C LYS A 206 -23.21 13.77 -1.70
N PHE A 207 -24.25 12.96 -1.87
CA PHE A 207 -25.35 13.20 -2.81
C PHE A 207 -26.66 12.72 -2.23
N ASN A 208 -27.76 13.05 -2.92
CA ASN A 208 -29.13 12.69 -2.54
C ASN A 208 -29.55 13.25 -1.17
N LYS A 209 -30.86 13.39 -0.96
CA LYS A 209 -31.38 13.98 0.27
C LYS A 209 -32.23 13.00 1.05
N SER A 210 -32.20 13.13 2.36
CA SER A 210 -33.15 12.50 3.25
C SER A 210 -34.45 13.29 3.29
N GLN A 211 -35.43 12.77 4.02
CA GLN A 211 -36.70 13.44 4.30
C GLN A 211 -36.56 14.31 5.55
N LEU A 212 -37.40 15.34 5.70
CA LEU A 212 -37.48 16.16 6.91
C LEU A 212 -38.75 15.82 7.68
N SER A 213 -38.61 15.43 8.95
CA SER A 213 -39.75 15.18 9.83
C SER A 213 -40.39 16.50 10.24
N SER A 214 -41.66 16.70 9.89
CA SER A 214 -42.43 17.88 10.31
C SER A 214 -42.72 17.91 11.82
N GLN A 215 -42.63 16.76 12.50
CA GLN A 215 -42.92 16.64 13.93
C GLN A 215 -41.70 16.93 14.80
N THR A 216 -40.53 16.44 14.38
CA THR A 216 -39.28 16.52 15.18
C THR A 216 -38.29 17.55 14.64
N GLY A 217 -38.46 18.03 13.41
CA GLY A 217 -37.50 18.89 12.72
C GLY A 217 -36.20 18.17 12.35
N GLN A 218 -36.14 16.85 12.50
CA GLN A 218 -34.95 16.04 12.20
C GLN A 218 -35.04 15.42 10.81
N PHE A 219 -33.88 15.35 10.15
CA PHE A 219 -33.72 14.63 8.90
C PHE A 219 -33.70 13.11 9.12
N TYR A 220 -34.40 12.35 8.28
CA TYR A 220 -34.42 10.89 8.35
C TYR A 220 -34.62 10.22 6.99
N ALA A 221 -34.24 8.96 6.88
CA ALA A 221 -34.54 8.10 5.74
C ALA A 221 -35.03 6.74 6.23
N GLU A 222 -36.22 6.32 5.77
CA GLU A 222 -36.78 5.00 6.07
C GLU A 222 -36.48 4.04 4.92
N LEU A 223 -36.02 2.83 5.25
CA LEU A 223 -35.86 1.78 4.24
C LEU A 223 -37.23 1.17 3.92
N THR A 224 -37.64 1.31 2.67
CA THR A 224 -38.84 0.68 2.12
C THR A 224 -38.44 -0.32 1.05
N ASN A 225 -39.40 -1.10 0.56
CA ASN A 225 -39.15 -2.12 -0.48
C ASN A 225 -38.63 -1.54 -1.82
N THR A 226 -38.71 -0.21 -2.02
CA THR A 226 -38.33 0.44 -3.29
C THR A 226 -37.55 1.73 -3.12
N SER A 227 -37.35 2.22 -1.90
CA SER A 227 -36.69 3.51 -1.66
C SER A 227 -36.03 3.60 -0.28
N PHE A 228 -34.99 4.41 -0.21
CA PHE A 228 -34.32 4.85 1.01
C PHE A 228 -34.06 6.36 0.91
N GLY A 229 -34.93 7.16 1.55
CA GLY A 229 -34.91 8.63 1.42
C GLY A 229 -35.32 9.13 0.03
N ILE A 230 -34.65 10.18 -0.46
CA ILE A 230 -34.89 10.80 -1.77
C ILE A 230 -33.66 10.58 -2.65
N GLY A 231 -33.74 9.59 -3.54
CA GLY A 231 -32.74 9.36 -4.59
C GLY A 231 -32.00 8.02 -4.52
N LEU A 232 -32.03 7.32 -3.38
CA LEU A 232 -31.54 5.94 -3.29
C LEU A 232 -32.72 4.97 -3.42
N SER A 233 -32.67 4.11 -4.43
CA SER A 233 -33.76 3.18 -4.77
C SER A 233 -33.19 1.77 -4.92
N PRO A 234 -33.24 0.93 -3.88
CA PRO A 234 -32.88 -0.47 -4.01
C PRO A 234 -33.84 -1.18 -4.96
N ARG A 235 -33.39 -2.28 -5.57
CA ARG A 235 -34.25 -3.15 -6.39
C ARG A 235 -35.40 -3.71 -5.55
N SER A 236 -36.54 -3.92 -6.22
CA SER A 236 -37.71 -4.55 -5.62
C SER A 236 -37.36 -5.89 -4.99
N GLY A 237 -37.82 -6.10 -3.76
CA GLY A 237 -37.55 -7.32 -2.99
C GLY A 237 -36.38 -7.19 -2.01
N VAL A 238 -35.85 -5.98 -1.80
CA VAL A 238 -34.85 -5.73 -0.75
C VAL A 238 -35.39 -6.11 0.62
N ARG A 239 -34.56 -6.77 1.42
CA ARG A 239 -34.83 -7.15 2.82
C ARG A 239 -34.04 -6.29 3.80
N PHE A 240 -32.81 -5.97 3.45
CA PHE A 240 -31.94 -5.07 4.20
C PHE A 240 -30.92 -4.41 3.27
N ILE A 241 -30.33 -3.31 3.73
CA ILE A 241 -29.13 -2.71 3.15
C ILE A 241 -27.99 -2.79 4.16
N GLN A 242 -26.75 -2.89 3.69
CA GLN A 242 -25.57 -3.00 4.53
C GLN A 242 -24.41 -2.22 3.92
N LEU A 243 -23.67 -1.50 4.75
CA LEU A 243 -22.41 -0.87 4.37
C LEU A 243 -21.27 -1.90 4.48
N GLY A 244 -20.67 -2.23 3.34
CA GLY A 244 -19.58 -3.20 3.23
C GLY A 244 -18.25 -2.68 3.79
N SER A 245 -17.32 -3.60 4.09
CA SER A 245 -15.94 -3.28 4.51
C SER A 245 -15.12 -2.58 3.42
N ASP A 246 -15.61 -2.57 2.19
CA ASP A 246 -15.09 -1.85 1.01
C ASP A 246 -15.69 -0.44 0.84
N GLY A 247 -16.70 -0.08 1.63
CA GLY A 247 -17.39 1.21 1.56
C GLY A 247 -18.61 1.23 0.64
N HIS A 248 -18.94 0.13 -0.04
CA HIS A 248 -20.14 0.06 -0.88
C HIS A 248 -21.40 -0.08 -0.02
N LEU A 249 -22.51 0.54 -0.45
CA LEU A 249 -23.81 0.40 0.22
C LEU A 249 -24.67 -0.60 -0.54
N LEU A 250 -24.65 -1.85 -0.08
CA LEU A 250 -25.23 -2.97 -0.79
C LEU A 250 -26.66 -3.23 -0.33
N SER A 251 -27.52 -3.59 -1.28
CA SER A 251 -28.87 -4.09 -1.03
C SER A 251 -28.92 -5.61 -1.14
N TRP A 252 -29.76 -6.23 -0.31
CA TRP A 252 -29.81 -7.68 -0.15
C TRP A 252 -31.26 -8.17 -0.18
N ASN A 253 -31.58 -9.21 -0.97
CA ASN A 253 -32.93 -9.78 -1.08
C ASN A 253 -33.08 -11.17 -0.46
N GLY A 254 -31.97 -11.81 -0.08
CA GLY A 254 -31.94 -13.13 0.53
C GLY A 254 -32.37 -14.27 -0.40
N THR A 255 -32.27 -14.17 -1.73
CA THR A 255 -32.47 -15.31 -2.67
C THR A 255 -31.18 -16.12 -2.86
N VAL A 256 -31.08 -16.99 -3.90
CA VAL A 256 -29.88 -17.79 -4.22
C VAL A 256 -28.59 -16.95 -4.28
N TYR A 257 -28.73 -15.66 -4.62
CA TYR A 257 -27.71 -14.65 -4.40
C TYR A 257 -28.24 -13.67 -3.37
N TRP A 258 -27.51 -13.53 -2.26
CA TRP A 258 -27.88 -12.60 -1.20
C TRP A 258 -27.85 -11.15 -1.72
N ARG A 259 -26.85 -10.77 -2.52
CA ARG A 259 -26.60 -9.42 -3.04
C ARG A 259 -27.47 -9.11 -4.26
N THR A 260 -28.11 -7.94 -4.28
CA THR A 260 -28.94 -7.49 -5.42
C THR A 260 -28.40 -6.31 -6.20
N ASP A 261 -27.92 -5.28 -5.52
CA ASP A 261 -27.56 -4.00 -6.14
C ASP A 261 -26.60 -3.25 -5.22
N ASP A 262 -25.70 -2.47 -5.80
CA ASP A 262 -24.94 -1.46 -5.09
C ASP A 262 -25.59 -0.08 -5.30
N LEU A 263 -26.03 0.52 -4.19
CA LEU A 263 -26.73 1.81 -4.19
C LEU A 263 -25.81 2.98 -4.58
N PHE A 264 -24.49 2.78 -4.61
CA PHE A 264 -23.50 3.78 -5.01
C PHE A 264 -22.95 3.59 -6.43
N GLU A 265 -23.26 2.50 -7.13
CA GLU A 265 -22.63 2.12 -8.42
C GLU A 265 -22.65 3.22 -9.49
N ASN A 266 -23.73 4.00 -9.57
CA ASN A 266 -23.89 5.09 -10.54
C ASN A 266 -23.53 6.49 -9.99
N GLN A 267 -23.03 6.56 -8.76
CA GLN A 267 -22.78 7.82 -8.04
C GLN A 267 -21.31 7.96 -7.63
N VAL A 268 -20.62 6.84 -7.40
CA VAL A 268 -19.22 6.77 -7.01
C VAL A 268 -18.51 5.86 -8.00
N HIS A 269 -17.53 6.40 -8.72
CA HIS A 269 -16.72 5.56 -9.61
C HIS A 269 -15.82 4.65 -8.77
N GLU A 270 -15.50 3.45 -9.24
CA GLU A 270 -14.70 2.45 -8.51
C GLU A 270 -13.38 3.01 -7.94
N CYS A 271 -12.66 3.82 -8.71
CA CYS A 271 -11.43 4.49 -8.26
C CYS A 271 -11.63 5.71 -7.32
N ASP A 272 -12.87 6.10 -7.00
CA ASP A 272 -13.17 7.18 -6.04
C ASP A 272 -13.26 6.66 -4.60
N TYR A 273 -13.31 5.34 -4.40
CA TYR A 273 -13.21 4.74 -3.08
C TYR A 273 -11.78 4.88 -2.52
N PRO A 274 -11.60 5.23 -1.23
CA PRO A 274 -10.28 5.55 -0.68
C PRO A 274 -9.22 4.43 -0.73
N LEU A 275 -9.64 3.16 -0.77
CA LEU A 275 -8.74 1.99 -0.66
C LEU A 275 -8.87 0.96 -1.80
N THR A 276 -9.44 1.34 -2.95
CA THR A 276 -9.63 0.41 -4.10
C THR A 276 -8.35 -0.32 -4.50
N CYS A 277 -7.21 0.37 -4.49
CA CYS A 277 -5.88 -0.17 -4.79
C CYS A 277 -4.96 -0.13 -3.56
N GLY A 278 -5.54 -0.22 -2.36
CA GLY A 278 -4.81 -0.21 -1.10
C GLY A 278 -3.94 1.04 -0.90
N ASN A 279 -2.91 0.89 -0.08
CA ASN A 279 -2.04 2.00 0.30
C ASN A 279 -1.11 2.37 -0.85
N TYR A 280 -1.05 3.67 -1.18
CA TYR A 280 -0.24 4.25 -2.26
C TYR A 280 -0.55 3.75 -3.69
N GLY A 281 -1.46 2.80 -3.89
CA GLY A 281 -1.77 2.26 -5.21
C GLY A 281 -2.49 3.28 -6.09
N ILE A 282 -2.26 3.18 -7.40
CA ILE A 282 -2.88 4.01 -8.42
C ILE A 282 -3.93 3.17 -9.16
N CYS A 283 -5.19 3.56 -9.01
CA CYS A 283 -6.34 2.97 -9.68
C CYS A 283 -6.52 3.57 -11.08
N SER A 284 -6.70 2.68 -12.06
CA SER A 284 -6.93 3.02 -13.45
C SER A 284 -7.91 2.04 -14.10
N VAL A 285 -8.31 2.30 -15.35
CA VAL A 285 -9.16 1.39 -16.13
C VAL A 285 -8.47 0.04 -16.37
N GLU A 286 -7.13 0.02 -16.40
CA GLU A 286 -6.33 -1.19 -16.59
C GLU A 286 -6.11 -1.98 -15.29
N GLY A 287 -6.59 -1.46 -14.15
CA GLY A 287 -6.42 -2.03 -12.82
C GLY A 287 -5.52 -1.18 -11.91
N CYS A 288 -4.99 -1.83 -10.87
CA CYS A 288 -4.14 -1.22 -9.85
C CYS A 288 -2.66 -1.31 -10.22
N SER A 289 -1.90 -0.24 -9.97
CA SER A 289 -0.45 -0.19 -10.16
C SER A 289 0.25 0.56 -9.02
N CYS A 290 1.53 0.29 -8.78
CA CYS A 290 2.31 1.05 -7.81
C CYS A 290 3.01 2.26 -8.45
N PRO A 291 3.14 3.39 -7.73
CA PRO A 291 3.96 4.50 -8.18
C PRO A 291 5.44 4.10 -8.23
N SER A 292 6.23 4.80 -9.04
CA SER A 292 7.70 4.64 -9.04
C SER A 292 8.24 4.74 -7.61
N TYR A 293 9.30 3.98 -7.31
CA TYR A 293 9.92 3.87 -5.98
C TYR A 293 9.08 3.10 -4.92
N PHE A 294 7.95 2.52 -5.32
CA PHE A 294 7.14 1.64 -4.48
C PHE A 294 7.01 0.25 -5.11
N LYS A 295 6.95 -0.78 -4.27
CA LYS A 295 6.71 -2.18 -4.64
C LYS A 295 5.34 -2.63 -4.17
N GLN A 296 4.72 -3.50 -4.95
CA GLN A 296 3.52 -4.21 -4.52
C GLN A 296 3.89 -5.20 -3.41
N ILE A 297 3.06 -5.26 -2.37
CA ILE A 297 3.10 -6.34 -1.38
C ILE A 297 1.94 -7.26 -1.70
N GLU A 298 2.25 -8.52 -1.97
CA GLU A 298 1.23 -9.57 -2.01
C GLU A 298 0.82 -9.90 -0.57
N SER A 299 -0.37 -9.44 -0.16
CA SER A 299 -0.93 -9.82 1.14
C SER A 299 -1.95 -10.94 0.96
N PHE A 300 -1.67 -12.11 1.52
CA PHE A 300 -2.58 -13.27 1.48
C PHE A 300 -3.81 -13.14 2.41
N GLN A 301 -3.94 -12.05 3.18
CA GLN A 301 -4.88 -12.02 4.32
C GLN A 301 -5.82 -10.80 4.43
N SER A 302 -5.92 -9.92 3.42
CA SER A 302 -6.93 -8.85 3.46
C SER A 302 -7.44 -8.47 2.07
N GLN A 303 -8.72 -8.07 1.99
CA GLN A 303 -9.51 -7.78 0.78
C GLN A 303 -8.93 -6.71 -0.18
N SER A 304 -7.78 -6.10 0.16
CA SER A 304 -7.02 -5.20 -0.71
C SER A 304 -5.86 -5.99 -1.35
N TYR A 305 -6.14 -6.70 -2.45
CA TYR A 305 -5.16 -7.53 -3.18
C TYR A 305 -3.95 -6.76 -3.73
N TYR A 306 -4.02 -5.42 -3.77
CA TYR A 306 -2.97 -4.55 -4.27
C TYR A 306 -2.67 -3.50 -3.20
N THR A 307 -1.57 -3.64 -2.45
CA THR A 307 -1.08 -2.58 -1.56
C THR A 307 0.38 -2.30 -1.90
N CYS A 308 0.76 -1.04 -1.93
CA CYS A 308 2.11 -0.62 -2.29
C CYS A 308 2.89 -0.17 -1.05
N SER A 309 4.19 -0.38 -1.08
CA SER A 309 5.13 0.05 -0.03
C SER A 309 6.37 0.66 -0.65
N PRO A 310 6.96 1.71 -0.04
CA PRO A 310 8.20 2.26 -0.57
C PRO A 310 9.31 1.19 -0.48
N TYR A 311 10.20 1.14 -1.48
CA TYR A 311 11.36 0.24 -1.41
C TYR A 311 12.25 0.53 -0.19
N ILE A 312 12.36 1.81 0.18
CA ILE A 312 13.06 2.28 1.38
C ILE A 312 12.04 2.95 2.30
N PRO A 313 11.73 2.39 3.48
CA PRO A 313 10.88 3.03 4.46
C PRO A 313 11.40 4.42 4.85
N ILE A 314 10.51 5.40 4.95
CA ILE A 314 10.87 6.72 5.46
C ILE A 314 11.17 6.64 6.96
N SER A 315 12.33 7.13 7.38
CA SER A 315 12.71 7.22 8.81
C SER A 315 12.81 8.66 9.27
N CYS A 316 12.25 8.93 10.45
CA CYS A 316 12.31 10.23 11.12
C CYS A 316 13.66 10.58 11.72
N GLU A 317 14.59 9.63 11.79
CA GLU A 317 15.93 9.87 12.29
C GLU A 317 16.73 10.80 11.38
N PHE A 318 16.39 10.82 10.08
CA PHE A 318 17.10 11.59 9.06
C PHE A 318 16.14 12.31 8.09
N PRO A 319 15.40 13.33 8.54
CA PRO A 319 14.40 14.03 7.71
C PRO A 319 15.02 14.76 6.51
N ASP A 320 16.30 15.16 6.62
CA ASP A 320 17.05 15.79 5.53
C ASP A 320 17.31 14.84 4.34
N GLN A 321 17.08 13.54 4.53
CA GLN A 321 17.20 12.53 3.50
C GLN A 321 15.88 12.27 2.78
N HIS A 322 14.79 12.98 3.10
CA HIS A 322 13.50 12.78 2.42
C HIS A 322 13.35 13.76 1.27
N SER A 323 12.68 13.30 0.22
CA SER A 323 12.32 14.12 -0.93
C SER A 323 10.86 13.92 -1.28
N LEU A 324 10.34 14.82 -2.12
CA LEU A 324 8.97 14.75 -2.61
C LEU A 324 8.98 14.40 -4.10
N ILE A 325 8.26 13.35 -4.45
CA ILE A 325 8.14 12.81 -5.80
C ILE A 325 6.76 13.18 -6.32
N GLU A 326 6.72 13.98 -7.38
CA GLU A 326 5.47 14.35 -8.02
C GLU A 326 4.87 13.16 -8.77
N LEU A 327 3.62 12.81 -8.44
CA LEU A 327 2.85 11.87 -9.22
C LEU A 327 2.09 12.63 -10.31
N LYS A 328 2.42 12.34 -11.57
CA LYS A 328 1.75 12.96 -12.72
C LYS A 328 0.42 12.27 -13.01
N ASN A 329 -0.56 13.05 -13.44
CA ASN A 329 -1.85 12.55 -13.94
C ASN A 329 -2.60 11.68 -12.93
N VAL A 330 -2.54 12.06 -11.64
CA VAL A 330 -3.32 11.44 -10.57
C VAL A 330 -4.01 12.47 -9.71
N ASP A 331 -5.22 12.12 -9.26
CA ASP A 331 -5.98 12.81 -8.24
C ASP A 331 -6.04 11.98 -6.95
N SER A 332 -6.32 12.66 -5.84
CA SER A 332 -6.53 12.04 -4.54
C SER A 332 -7.84 12.53 -3.93
N VAL A 333 -8.48 11.69 -3.13
CA VAL A 333 -9.71 12.09 -2.42
C VAL A 333 -9.37 13.18 -1.39
N LEU A 334 -10.13 14.28 -1.44
CA LEU A 334 -9.90 15.41 -0.56
C LEU A 334 -10.69 15.25 0.75
N GLY A 335 -9.97 15.12 1.86
CA GLY A 335 -10.53 15.29 3.20
C GLY A 335 -10.89 16.74 3.54
N VAL A 336 -11.50 16.95 4.70
CA VAL A 336 -12.06 18.25 5.11
C VAL A 336 -11.05 19.24 5.69
N ASN A 337 -9.90 18.76 6.20
CA ASN A 337 -8.89 19.60 6.85
C ASN A 337 -7.81 20.06 5.86
N TYR A 338 -7.65 21.39 5.70
CA TYR A 338 -6.64 22.00 4.84
C TYR A 338 -6.12 23.33 5.38
N HIS A 339 -4.93 23.72 4.91
CA HIS A 339 -4.37 25.05 5.11
C HIS A 339 -4.25 25.79 3.79
N ILE A 340 -4.39 27.11 3.79
CA ILE A 340 -4.18 27.94 2.60
C ILE A 340 -2.73 28.41 2.60
N THR A 341 -1.96 28.04 1.59
CA THR A 341 -0.54 28.40 1.46
C THR A 341 -0.07 28.23 0.02
N ASP A 342 1.17 28.60 -0.29
CA ASP A 342 1.81 28.32 -1.58
C ASP A 342 2.34 26.87 -1.64
N ILE A 343 2.62 26.40 -2.86
CA ILE A 343 3.00 25.00 -3.09
C ILE A 343 4.34 24.63 -2.43
N GLU A 344 5.30 25.56 -2.36
CA GLU A 344 6.62 25.28 -1.79
C GLU A 344 6.55 25.25 -0.26
N SER A 345 5.83 26.18 0.36
CA SER A 345 5.54 26.13 1.80
C SER A 345 4.81 24.84 2.18
N CYS A 346 3.86 24.38 1.35
CA CYS A 346 3.14 23.13 1.54
C CYS A 346 4.05 21.89 1.50
N LYS A 347 4.94 21.83 0.49
CA LYS A 347 5.97 20.79 0.37
C LYS A 347 6.90 20.76 1.60
N GLN A 348 7.39 21.93 2.01
CA GLN A 348 8.29 22.05 3.16
C GLN A 348 7.62 21.65 4.48
N ALA A 349 6.32 21.93 4.64
CA ALA A 349 5.57 21.48 5.80
C ALA A 349 5.50 19.95 5.89
N CYS A 350 5.31 19.25 4.76
CA CYS A 350 5.33 17.79 4.73
C CYS A 350 6.73 17.21 5.00
N LEU A 351 7.78 17.81 4.42
CA LEU A 351 9.15 17.34 4.65
C LEU A 351 9.56 17.42 6.13
N LYS A 352 9.20 18.52 6.81
CA LYS A 352 9.43 18.72 8.25
C LYS A 352 8.53 17.87 9.14
N ASN A 353 7.36 17.45 8.65
CA ASN A 353 6.43 16.64 9.40
C ASN A 353 6.74 15.14 9.21
N CYS A 354 7.17 14.52 10.29
CA CYS A 354 7.50 13.11 10.37
C CYS A 354 6.37 12.16 9.96
N SER A 355 5.14 12.47 10.37
CA SER A 355 3.98 11.65 10.06
C SER A 355 3.51 11.82 8.62
N CYS A 356 3.87 12.91 7.93
CA CYS A 356 3.41 13.18 6.58
C CYS A 356 3.99 12.18 5.59
N LYS A 357 3.13 11.39 4.94
CA LYS A 357 3.47 10.41 3.89
C LYS A 357 3.38 11.00 2.49
N TYR A 358 2.44 11.91 2.26
CA TYR A 358 2.32 12.64 1.01
C TYR A 358 1.54 13.93 1.19
N VAL A 359 1.58 14.77 0.17
CA VAL A 359 0.87 16.04 0.16
C VAL A 359 0.04 16.18 -1.10
N VAL A 360 -1.18 16.70 -0.94
CA VAL A 360 -2.06 17.07 -2.05
C VAL A 360 -2.19 18.59 -2.03
N PHE A 361 -1.88 19.23 -3.15
CA PHE A 361 -2.02 20.67 -3.32
C PHE A 361 -3.09 20.96 -4.36
N GLN A 362 -4.24 21.47 -3.93
CA GLN A 362 -5.31 21.90 -4.82
C GLN A 362 -5.11 23.37 -5.21
N HIS A 363 -4.90 23.62 -6.50
CA HIS A 363 -4.72 24.95 -7.05
C HIS A 363 -6.02 25.76 -6.96
N ASN A 364 -5.89 27.05 -6.63
CA ASN A 364 -7.02 27.96 -6.64
C ASN A 364 -7.22 28.54 -8.05
N SER A 365 -8.46 28.56 -8.54
CA SER A 365 -8.79 29.10 -9.86
C SER A 365 -8.52 30.61 -9.98
N ASN A 366 -8.51 31.34 -8.86
CA ASN A 366 -8.42 32.80 -8.85
C ASN A 366 -7.04 33.35 -8.44
N SER A 367 -6.09 32.50 -8.04
CA SER A 367 -4.75 32.91 -7.61
C SER A 367 -3.74 31.82 -7.96
N SER A 368 -2.72 32.19 -8.74
CA SER A 368 -1.62 31.30 -9.10
C SER A 368 -0.60 31.09 -7.97
N SER A 369 -0.68 31.87 -6.88
CA SER A 369 0.32 31.85 -5.80
C SER A 369 -0.12 31.14 -4.52
N SER A 370 -1.40 30.72 -4.41
CA SER A 370 -1.92 30.09 -3.19
C SER A 370 -3.00 29.06 -3.50
N GLY A 371 -2.97 27.93 -2.82
CA GLY A 371 -3.93 26.83 -2.95
C GLY A 371 -4.29 26.22 -1.61
N ARG A 372 -5.08 25.15 -1.64
CA ARG A 372 -5.37 24.34 -0.45
C ARG A 372 -4.32 23.23 -0.33
N CYS A 373 -3.64 23.22 0.79
CA CYS A 373 -2.62 22.25 1.16
C CYS A 373 -3.19 21.20 2.10
N PHE A 374 -3.09 19.93 1.72
CA PHE A 374 -3.52 18.77 2.50
C PHE A 374 -2.30 17.91 2.83
N LEU A 375 -1.89 17.90 4.10
CA LEU A 375 -0.85 16.99 4.60
C LEU A 375 -1.52 15.67 4.99
N ARG A 376 -0.98 14.53 4.54
CA ARG A 376 -1.58 13.21 4.76
C ARG A 376 -0.63 12.32 5.55
N SER A 377 -1.08 11.87 6.72
CA SER A 377 -0.36 10.92 7.58
C SER A 377 -0.61 9.45 7.23
N GLU A 378 -1.64 9.21 6.44
CA GLU A 378 -2.08 7.89 6.02
C GLU A 378 -2.08 7.78 4.50
N ALA A 379 -1.77 6.59 4.01
CA ALA A 379 -1.64 6.28 2.59
C ALA A 379 -2.97 5.78 2.05
N PHE A 380 -3.46 6.39 0.97
CA PHE A 380 -4.71 5.99 0.31
C PHE A 380 -4.42 5.65 -1.15
N SER A 381 -5.43 5.11 -1.82
CA SER A 381 -5.41 4.93 -3.27
C SER A 381 -5.49 6.28 -3.98
N PHE A 382 -4.84 6.37 -5.14
CA PHE A 382 -4.91 7.50 -6.07
C PHE A 382 -5.68 7.09 -7.31
N LYS A 383 -6.28 8.06 -7.99
CA LYS A 383 -7.01 7.83 -9.24
C LYS A 383 -6.26 8.40 -10.42
N ARG A 384 -5.98 7.59 -11.44
CA ARG A 384 -5.39 8.06 -12.70
C ARG A 384 -6.41 8.88 -13.49
N VAL A 385 -5.96 10.02 -14.03
CA VAL A 385 -6.80 11.02 -14.70
C VAL A 385 -6.14 11.49 -16.00
N ASN A 386 -6.95 11.71 -17.04
CA ASN A 386 -6.43 11.82 -18.41
C ASN A 386 -6.08 13.25 -18.87
N SER A 387 -6.57 14.33 -18.26
CA SER A 387 -6.12 15.74 -18.51
C SER A 387 -6.84 16.79 -17.64
N TYR A 388 -6.07 17.80 -17.19
CA TYR A 388 -6.39 18.92 -16.27
C TYR A 388 -6.57 18.54 -14.78
N ASN A 389 -5.44 18.31 -14.11
CA ASN A 389 -5.47 18.17 -12.65
C ASN A 389 -5.49 19.55 -12.00
N TYR A 390 -6.57 19.83 -11.28
CA TYR A 390 -6.59 20.93 -10.30
C TYR A 390 -5.76 20.59 -9.06
N GLN A 391 -5.19 19.39 -8.98
CA GLN A 391 -4.41 18.88 -7.86
C GLN A 391 -3.00 18.47 -8.29
N SER A 392 -2.02 18.78 -7.45
CA SER A 392 -0.66 18.22 -7.54
C SER A 392 -0.44 17.31 -6.34
N VAL A 393 -0.09 16.05 -6.59
CA VAL A 393 0.16 15.05 -5.54
C VAL A 393 1.65 14.78 -5.47
N PHE A 394 2.24 14.89 -4.29
CA PHE A 394 3.65 14.61 -4.05
C PHE A 394 3.83 13.56 -2.95
N LEU A 395 4.41 12.42 -3.28
CA LEU A 395 4.74 11.37 -2.32
C LEU A 395 6.05 11.70 -1.60
N LYS A 396 6.07 11.51 -0.29
CA LYS A 396 7.31 11.57 0.49
C LYS A 396 8.03 10.24 0.39
N ALA A 397 9.26 10.28 -0.10
CA ALA A 397 10.10 9.11 -0.29
C ALA A 397 11.53 9.42 0.14
N HIS A 398 12.35 8.37 0.26
CA HIS A 398 13.78 8.54 0.47
C HIS A 398 14.39 9.31 -0.71
N GLY A 399 15.20 10.32 -0.41
CA GLY A 399 15.84 11.20 -1.36
C GLY A 399 17.06 10.57 -2.02
N SER A 400 17.50 11.18 -3.11
CA SER A 400 18.67 10.76 -3.87
C SER A 400 19.96 11.43 -3.39
N SER A 401 19.92 12.23 -2.32
CA SER A 401 21.07 12.98 -1.80
C SER A 401 21.11 13.02 -0.28
N VAL A 402 22.32 13.00 0.28
CA VAL A 402 22.57 13.05 1.72
C VAL A 402 23.70 14.01 2.04
N LYS A 403 23.68 14.58 3.24
CA LYS A 403 24.73 15.47 3.75
C LYS A 403 25.58 14.74 4.81
N PRO A 404 26.86 15.07 4.97
CA PRO A 404 27.66 14.56 6.07
C PRO A 404 27.16 15.10 7.43
N PRO A 405 27.14 14.27 8.50
CA PRO A 405 27.54 12.88 8.52
C PRO A 405 26.41 11.97 8.03
N PHE A 406 26.75 10.96 7.24
CA PHE A 406 25.81 9.91 6.82
C PHE A 406 26.39 8.55 7.13
N SER A 407 25.55 7.60 7.51
CA SER A 407 25.95 6.23 7.78
C SER A 407 24.82 5.28 7.40
N TRP A 408 25.16 4.21 6.69
CA TRP A 408 24.28 3.09 6.38
C TRP A 408 24.97 1.79 6.73
N THR A 409 24.24 0.85 7.32
CA THR A 409 24.73 -0.51 7.61
C THR A 409 23.87 -1.49 6.84
N ASN A 410 24.49 -2.40 6.08
CA ASN A 410 23.74 -3.44 5.39
C ASN A 410 23.21 -4.48 6.39
N ILE A 411 21.95 -4.85 6.24
CA ILE A 411 21.26 -5.80 7.10
C ILE A 411 20.72 -6.93 6.22
N ILE A 412 21.44 -8.04 6.24
CA ILE A 412 21.01 -9.25 5.55
C ILE A 412 19.90 -9.89 6.37
N SER A 413 18.65 -9.50 6.11
CA SER A 413 17.48 -10.11 6.73
C SER A 413 17.13 -11.40 5.98
N ASN A 414 17.06 -12.52 6.70
CA ASN A 414 16.47 -13.77 6.20
C ASN A 414 14.94 -13.60 6.02
N SER A 415 14.49 -12.80 5.06
CA SER A 415 13.11 -12.86 4.59
C SER A 415 13.01 -13.94 3.52
N SER A 416 12.52 -15.09 3.97
CA SER A 416 11.98 -16.23 3.22
C SER A 416 11.71 -15.96 1.74
N TRP A 417 12.48 -16.58 0.84
CA TRP A 417 12.09 -17.62 -0.13
C TRP A 417 13.37 -18.29 -0.64
N GLU A 418 13.38 -19.62 -0.73
CA GLU A 418 14.49 -20.41 -1.27
C GLU A 418 14.65 -20.13 -2.77
N SER A 419 15.66 -19.34 -3.14
CA SER A 419 16.30 -19.42 -4.45
C SER A 419 17.70 -18.79 -4.36
N GLU A 420 18.58 -19.12 -5.32
CA GLU A 420 19.95 -18.61 -5.46
C GLU A 420 20.00 -17.11 -5.80
N GLU A 421 19.22 -16.28 -5.11
CA GLU A 421 18.96 -14.90 -5.52
C GLU A 421 19.85 -13.86 -4.84
N LEU A 422 20.31 -12.95 -5.68
CA LEU A 422 20.98 -11.71 -5.33
C LEU A 422 20.00 -10.78 -4.60
N ILE A 423 20.31 -10.43 -3.35
CA ILE A 423 19.55 -9.44 -2.58
C ILE A 423 20.07 -8.04 -2.91
N LEU A 424 19.16 -7.15 -3.30
CA LEU A 424 19.43 -5.71 -3.35
C LEU A 424 18.91 -5.03 -2.08
N GLU A 425 19.82 -4.42 -1.33
CA GLU A 425 19.51 -3.48 -0.25
C GLU A 425 19.73 -2.03 -0.76
N PRO A 426 18.67 -1.35 -1.22
CA PRO A 426 18.82 -0.02 -1.81
C PRO A 426 19.06 1.06 -0.74
N ILE A 427 19.95 2.00 -1.05
CA ILE A 427 20.24 3.19 -0.23
C ILE A 427 19.72 4.45 -0.90
N PHE A 428 19.92 4.57 -2.22
CA PHE A 428 19.45 5.69 -3.02
C PHE A 428 18.76 5.19 -4.28
N PHE A 429 17.71 5.91 -4.69
CA PHE A 429 17.11 5.75 -6.01
C PHE A 429 17.04 7.11 -6.72
N ASN A 430 17.28 7.11 -8.02
CA ASN A 430 16.98 8.25 -8.88
C ASN A 430 16.78 7.81 -10.33
N GLY A 431 15.63 8.15 -10.92
CA GLY A 431 15.26 7.67 -12.25
C GLY A 431 15.21 6.14 -12.29
N ASN A 432 15.94 5.55 -13.25
CA ASN A 432 16.05 4.10 -13.42
C ASN A 432 17.30 3.52 -12.75
N PHE A 433 17.92 4.26 -11.83
CA PHE A 433 19.14 3.86 -11.14
C PHE A 433 18.90 3.68 -9.65
N VAL A 434 19.52 2.63 -9.12
CA VAL A 434 19.55 2.33 -7.69
C VAL A 434 20.99 2.17 -7.26
N CYS A 435 21.32 2.73 -6.11
CA CYS A 435 22.61 2.58 -5.46
C CYS A 435 22.41 1.93 -4.10
N GLY A 436 23.16 0.88 -3.81
CA GLY A 436 23.00 0.11 -2.58
C GLY A 436 23.92 -1.11 -2.49
N PHE A 437 23.61 -2.01 -1.58
CA PHE A 437 24.34 -3.25 -1.41
C PHE A 437 23.71 -4.37 -2.23
N HIS A 438 24.53 -5.04 -3.03
CA HIS A 438 24.18 -6.24 -3.78
C HIS A 438 24.81 -7.44 -3.09
N CYS A 439 23.99 -8.22 -2.39
CA CYS A 439 24.42 -9.33 -1.55
C CYS A 439 24.11 -10.67 -2.22
N LYS A 440 25.09 -11.57 -2.25
CA LYS A 440 24.89 -12.97 -2.62
C LYS A 440 24.70 -13.79 -1.35
N LEU A 441 23.55 -14.46 -1.25
CA LEU A 441 23.23 -15.39 -0.17
C LEU A 441 23.89 -16.76 -0.39
N GLU A 442 25.22 -16.79 -0.42
CA GLU A 442 26.01 -18.02 -0.34
C GLU A 442 26.57 -18.19 1.09
N GLU A 443 27.30 -19.28 1.39
CA GLU A 443 27.82 -19.63 2.72
C GLU A 443 28.50 -18.47 3.51
N ASN A 444 29.00 -17.44 2.82
CA ASN A 444 29.67 -16.26 3.40
C ASN A 444 28.93 -14.92 3.24
N ASN A 445 27.72 -14.88 2.67
CA ASN A 445 26.88 -13.67 2.58
C ASN A 445 27.66 -12.40 2.15
N THR A 446 28.19 -12.41 0.92
CA THR A 446 29.09 -11.34 0.44
C THR A 446 28.32 -10.25 -0.30
N CYS A 447 28.69 -9.00 -0.06
CA CYS A 447 28.02 -7.82 -0.60
C CYS A 447 28.97 -6.87 -1.35
N LEU A 448 28.47 -6.32 -2.45
CA LEU A 448 29.11 -5.23 -3.19
C LEU A 448 28.30 -3.94 -3.01
N PHE A 449 28.99 -2.84 -2.70
CA PHE A 449 28.39 -1.52 -2.83
C PHE A 449 28.42 -1.12 -4.30
N ALA A 450 27.23 -1.00 -4.90
CA ALA A 450 27.08 -0.93 -6.35
C ALA A 450 26.00 0.07 -6.78
N ILE A 451 26.04 0.41 -8.06
CA ILE A 451 24.98 1.11 -8.79
C ILE A 451 24.45 0.16 -9.86
N SER A 452 23.13 0.11 -9.99
CA SER A 452 22.45 -0.72 -10.95
C SER A 452 21.38 0.06 -11.70
N ILE A 453 21.15 -0.34 -12.94
CA ILE A 453 20.02 0.08 -13.75
C ILE A 453 18.90 -0.96 -13.66
N PHE A 454 17.65 -0.51 -13.62
CA PHE A 454 16.48 -1.38 -13.51
C PHE A 454 15.25 -0.80 -14.22
N HIS A 455 14.23 -1.62 -14.47
CA HIS A 455 12.98 -1.21 -15.11
C HIS A 455 11.76 -1.67 -14.29
N PHE A 456 10.85 -0.74 -13.98
CA PHE A 456 9.75 -0.91 -13.00
C PHE A 456 8.58 -1.82 -13.43
N GLU A 457 8.74 -2.71 -14.41
CA GLU A 457 7.58 -3.36 -15.09
C GLU A 457 7.31 -4.83 -14.72
N SER A 458 8.02 -5.46 -13.78
CA SER A 458 7.63 -6.80 -13.32
C SER A 458 8.01 -7.10 -11.88
N SER A 459 7.23 -8.00 -11.28
CA SER A 459 7.42 -8.61 -9.96
C SER A 459 8.68 -9.50 -9.87
N ASP A 460 9.40 -9.70 -10.97
CA ASP A 460 10.59 -10.54 -11.03
C ASP A 460 11.87 -9.72 -10.86
N HIS A 461 12.74 -10.15 -9.94
CA HIS A 461 14.06 -9.58 -9.67
C HIS A 461 15.07 -9.69 -10.84
N THR A 462 14.64 -10.17 -12.02
CA THR A 462 15.44 -10.39 -13.23
C THR A 462 15.74 -9.10 -14.02
N ASN A 463 15.17 -7.97 -13.62
CA ASN A 463 15.27 -6.66 -14.28
C ASN A 463 16.48 -5.81 -13.83
N LEU A 464 17.23 -6.23 -12.81
CA LEU A 464 18.32 -5.46 -12.22
C LEU A 464 19.67 -5.79 -12.87
N LYS A 465 20.38 -4.77 -13.37
CA LYS A 465 21.72 -4.92 -13.93
C LYS A 465 22.72 -4.02 -13.22
N MET A 466 23.73 -4.63 -12.60
CA MET A 466 24.87 -3.90 -12.02
C MET A 466 25.71 -3.26 -13.12
N ILE A 467 25.96 -1.95 -12.99
CA ILE A 467 26.72 -1.13 -13.94
C ILE A 467 28.01 -0.56 -13.34
N TRP A 468 28.11 -0.54 -12.01
CA TRP A 468 29.27 -0.01 -11.30
C TRP A 468 29.35 -0.62 -9.90
N SER A 469 30.56 -0.88 -9.40
CA SER A 469 30.78 -1.33 -8.02
C SER A 469 32.11 -0.80 -7.48
N ALA A 470 32.10 -0.37 -6.22
CA ALA A 470 33.25 0.19 -5.53
C ALA A 470 34.29 -0.88 -5.14
N ASN A 471 33.83 -2.09 -4.81
CA ASN A 471 34.61 -3.08 -4.08
C ASN A 471 34.57 -4.47 -4.74
N ARG A 472 34.51 -4.55 -6.08
CA ARG A 472 34.45 -5.79 -6.86
C ARG A 472 35.43 -6.89 -6.43
N ASN A 473 36.66 -6.51 -6.08
CA ASN A 473 37.71 -7.45 -5.67
C ASN A 473 37.78 -7.70 -4.16
N ASN A 474 37.03 -6.92 -3.36
CA ASN A 474 37.02 -7.02 -1.90
C ASN A 474 35.56 -6.93 -1.40
N PRO A 475 34.73 -7.96 -1.63
CA PRO A 475 33.36 -7.98 -1.11
C PRO A 475 33.35 -7.86 0.42
N VAL A 476 32.31 -7.22 0.97
CA VAL A 476 32.11 -7.07 2.42
C VAL A 476 31.06 -8.06 2.93
N GLY A 477 31.03 -8.34 4.24
CA GLY A 477 29.99 -9.18 4.84
C GLY A 477 28.69 -8.44 5.18
N GLY A 478 27.74 -9.14 5.78
CA GLY A 478 26.60 -8.52 6.47
C GLY A 478 27.07 -7.68 7.66
N GLY A 479 26.47 -6.51 7.88
CA GLY A 479 26.85 -5.56 8.94
C GLY A 479 28.00 -4.61 8.58
N ALA A 480 28.45 -4.63 7.33
CA ALA A 480 29.33 -3.62 6.76
C ALA A 480 28.68 -2.23 6.74
N LYS A 481 29.51 -1.20 6.76
CA LYS A 481 29.10 0.18 6.98
C LYS A 481 29.61 1.09 5.86
N LEU A 482 28.69 1.74 5.16
CA LEU A 482 28.97 2.85 4.26
C LEU A 482 28.81 4.16 5.04
N GLN A 483 29.86 4.98 5.11
CA GLN A 483 29.86 6.20 5.91
C GLN A 483 30.41 7.39 5.13
N LEU A 484 29.66 8.49 5.11
CA LEU A 484 30.16 9.80 4.70
C LEU A 484 30.53 10.59 5.96
N SER A 485 31.83 10.78 6.18
CA SER A 485 32.36 11.46 7.37
C SER A 485 32.13 12.97 7.34
N HIS A 486 32.20 13.63 8.51
CA HIS A 486 32.21 15.10 8.60
C HIS A 486 33.38 15.74 7.83
N GLN A 487 34.47 15.00 7.61
CA GLN A 487 35.61 15.46 6.82
C GLN A 487 35.36 15.32 5.32
N GLY A 488 34.24 14.72 4.91
CA GLY A 488 33.83 14.63 3.53
C GLY A 488 34.20 13.32 2.82
N ASP A 489 34.90 12.39 3.48
CA ASP A 489 35.24 11.10 2.87
C ASP A 489 34.10 10.09 2.96
N LEU A 490 33.77 9.47 1.82
CA LEU A 490 32.88 8.32 1.74
C LEU A 490 33.71 7.04 1.84
N THR A 491 33.49 6.27 2.90
CA THR A 491 34.23 5.05 3.21
C THR A 491 33.31 3.85 3.34
N LEU A 492 33.74 2.70 2.83
CA LEU A 492 33.12 1.40 3.05
C LEU A 492 34.01 0.58 4.00
N GLN A 493 33.45 0.19 5.13
CA GLN A 493 34.11 -0.63 6.14
C GLN A 493 33.36 -1.95 6.32
N ASP A 494 34.09 -3.05 6.46
CA ASP A 494 33.49 -4.35 6.77
C ASP A 494 33.05 -4.42 8.25
N ILE A 495 32.30 -5.46 8.64
CA ILE A 495 31.74 -5.61 10.00
C ILE A 495 32.82 -5.60 11.11
N ASN A 496 34.03 -6.05 10.79
CA ASN A 496 35.18 -6.05 11.70
C ASN A 496 35.90 -4.68 11.80
N GLY A 497 35.42 -3.66 11.08
CA GLY A 497 36.01 -2.32 11.01
C GLY A 497 37.12 -2.16 9.97
N THR A 498 37.43 -3.19 9.16
CA THR A 498 38.43 -3.11 8.10
C THR A 498 37.96 -2.14 7.02
N LEU A 499 38.79 -1.14 6.69
CA LEU A 499 38.52 -0.23 5.57
C LEU A 499 38.73 -0.97 4.24
N VAL A 500 37.65 -1.13 3.48
CA VAL A 500 37.65 -1.85 2.19
C VAL A 500 37.75 -0.89 1.01
N TRP A 501 37.04 0.25 1.07
CA TRP A 501 37.06 1.24 0.00
C TRP A 501 36.89 2.67 0.53
N SER A 502 37.45 3.66 -0.15
CA SER A 502 37.34 5.08 0.19
C SER A 502 37.49 5.95 -1.05
N THR A 503 36.72 7.04 -1.11
CA THR A 503 36.85 8.07 -2.16
C THR A 503 38.11 8.94 -2.02
N LYS A 504 38.79 8.89 -0.86
CA LYS A 504 39.94 9.73 -0.51
C LYS A 504 39.65 11.22 -0.67
N THR A 505 38.48 11.64 -0.21
CA THR A 505 38.00 13.04 -0.29
C THR A 505 38.02 13.78 1.05
N ALA A 506 38.57 13.16 2.09
CA ALA A 506 38.77 13.80 3.39
C ALA A 506 39.47 15.18 3.24
N GLY A 507 38.86 16.22 3.81
CA GLY A 507 39.35 17.59 3.77
C GLY A 507 39.07 18.35 2.48
N LYS A 508 38.36 17.77 1.50
CA LYS A 508 38.03 18.44 0.21
C LYS A 508 36.69 19.19 0.24
N SER A 509 36.23 19.61 1.41
CA SER A 509 35.00 20.43 1.60
C SER A 509 33.71 19.83 1.01
N VAL A 510 33.61 18.49 0.99
CA VAL A 510 32.40 17.80 0.54
C VAL A 510 31.22 18.20 1.43
N SER A 511 30.16 18.68 0.78
CA SER A 511 28.91 19.12 1.40
C SER A 511 27.77 18.12 1.22
N GLY A 512 27.91 17.15 0.30
CA GLY A 512 26.94 16.07 0.15
C GLY A 512 27.34 15.00 -0.87
N LEU A 513 26.54 13.94 -0.88
CA LEU A 513 26.56 12.81 -1.81
C LEU A 513 25.22 12.80 -2.56
N LYS A 514 25.23 12.51 -3.86
CA LYS A 514 24.02 12.41 -4.68
C LYS A 514 24.14 11.32 -5.75
N LEU A 515 23.07 10.55 -5.95
CA LEU A 515 22.86 9.76 -7.17
C LEU A 515 22.08 10.62 -8.19
N THR A 516 22.63 10.75 -9.39
CA THR A 516 21.99 11.48 -10.51
C THR A 516 21.00 10.59 -11.27
N ASP A 517 20.14 11.21 -12.06
CA ASP A 517 19.18 10.54 -12.96
C ASP A 517 19.86 9.83 -14.15
N GLN A 518 21.16 10.06 -14.35
CA GLN A 518 22.02 9.36 -15.31
C GLN A 518 22.82 8.20 -14.68
N GLY A 519 22.66 7.94 -13.38
CA GLY A 519 23.37 6.86 -12.69
C GLY A 519 24.77 7.21 -12.20
N ASN A 520 25.17 8.49 -12.25
CA ASN A 520 26.42 8.96 -11.65
C ASN A 520 26.24 9.17 -10.13
N LEU A 521 27.07 8.52 -9.32
CA LEU A 521 27.17 8.75 -7.88
C LEU A 521 28.28 9.78 -7.64
N LEU A 522 27.94 10.96 -7.14
CA LEU A 522 28.89 12.06 -6.99
C LEU A 522 28.88 12.68 -5.60
N LEU A 523 30.06 13.11 -5.16
CA LEU A 523 30.28 13.98 -4.01
C LEU A 523 30.43 15.41 -4.51
N PHE A 524 29.75 16.36 -3.88
CA PHE A 524 29.77 17.77 -4.26
C PHE A 524 30.12 18.69 -3.09
N ASP A 525 30.68 19.86 -3.38
CA ASP A 525 31.05 20.88 -2.40
C ASP A 525 29.93 21.91 -2.12
N GLY A 526 30.23 22.95 -1.34
CA GLY A 526 29.25 23.99 -0.97
C GLY A 526 28.79 24.87 -2.14
N ASN A 527 29.53 24.86 -3.26
CA ASN A 527 29.18 25.53 -4.51
C ASN A 527 28.48 24.59 -5.49
N ASN A 528 28.17 23.36 -5.07
CA ASN A 528 27.58 22.31 -5.90
C ASN A 528 28.52 21.87 -7.04
N GLU A 529 29.83 22.03 -6.88
CA GLU A 529 30.86 21.51 -7.79
C GLU A 529 31.23 20.08 -7.45
N THR A 530 31.51 19.26 -8.46
CA THR A 530 31.87 17.85 -8.28
C THR A 530 33.27 17.71 -7.68
N VAL A 531 33.37 17.04 -6.52
CA VAL A 531 34.62 16.71 -5.83
C VAL A 531 35.10 15.30 -6.19
N TRP A 532 34.17 14.37 -6.38
CA TRP A 532 34.40 12.99 -6.80
C TRP A 532 33.17 12.44 -7.50
N GLN A 533 33.33 11.54 -8.47
CA GLN A 533 32.21 10.91 -9.17
C GLN A 533 32.53 9.49 -9.63
N SER A 534 31.53 8.61 -9.61
CA SER A 534 31.69 7.20 -10.06
C SER A 534 32.04 7.09 -11.54
N PHE A 535 31.59 8.05 -12.35
CA PHE A 535 31.88 8.08 -13.79
C PHE A 535 33.37 8.15 -14.12
N ASP A 536 34.20 8.71 -13.23
CA ASP A 536 35.66 8.77 -13.40
C ASP A 536 36.37 7.45 -13.03
N HIS A 537 35.61 6.48 -12.50
CA HIS A 537 36.09 5.19 -12.02
C HIS A 537 35.24 4.04 -12.61
N PRO A 538 35.19 3.86 -13.94
CA PRO A 538 34.36 2.84 -14.55
C PRO A 538 34.81 1.42 -14.17
N THR A 539 33.87 0.47 -14.17
CA THR A 539 34.15 -0.95 -13.92
C THR A 539 34.23 -1.73 -15.24
N ASP A 540 33.14 -2.36 -15.65
CA ASP A 540 32.97 -3.13 -16.88
C ASP A 540 31.95 -2.49 -17.82
N CYS A 541 31.25 -1.44 -17.37
CA CYS A 541 30.16 -0.80 -18.10
C CYS A 541 30.38 0.70 -18.34
N LEU A 542 29.74 1.21 -19.39
CA LEU A 542 29.50 2.63 -19.64
C LEU A 542 28.00 2.89 -19.79
N VAL A 543 27.51 3.98 -19.18
CA VAL A 543 26.11 4.44 -19.30
C VAL A 543 25.99 5.76 -20.04
N LEU A 544 24.78 6.11 -20.48
CA LEU A 544 24.53 7.30 -21.30
C LEU A 544 25.08 8.57 -20.62
N GLY A 545 25.87 9.35 -21.35
CA GLY A 545 26.53 10.57 -20.87
C GLY A 545 27.86 10.32 -20.15
N GLN A 546 28.24 9.07 -19.87
CA GLN A 546 29.55 8.75 -19.32
C GLN A 546 30.62 8.83 -20.41
N SER A 547 31.79 9.37 -20.04
CA SER A 547 32.96 9.40 -20.90
C SER A 547 34.04 8.45 -20.40
N LEU A 548 34.67 7.71 -21.33
CA LEU A 548 35.91 6.99 -21.08
C LEU A 548 37.07 7.83 -21.63
N VAL A 549 38.03 8.17 -20.77
CA VAL A 549 39.14 9.06 -21.08
C VAL A 549 40.44 8.24 -21.17
N SER A 550 41.38 8.67 -22.02
CA SER A 550 42.71 8.08 -22.16
C SER A 550 43.37 7.89 -20.79
N GLY A 551 43.74 6.64 -20.48
CA GLY A 551 44.26 6.20 -19.18
C GLY A 551 43.25 5.47 -18.29
N GLN A 552 41.94 5.59 -18.56
CA GLN A 552 40.92 4.74 -17.97
C GLN A 552 40.74 3.47 -18.80
N LYS A 553 40.26 2.41 -18.14
CA LYS A 553 39.94 1.13 -18.77
C LYS A 553 38.68 0.53 -18.18
N LEU A 554 37.92 -0.18 -19.00
CA LEU A 554 36.95 -1.15 -18.56
C LEU A 554 37.65 -2.48 -18.31
N LYS A 555 37.23 -3.19 -17.25
CA LYS A 555 37.68 -4.54 -16.94
C LYS A 555 36.48 -5.46 -16.78
N SER A 556 36.47 -6.56 -17.53
CA SER A 556 35.37 -7.52 -17.49
C SER A 556 35.15 -8.09 -16.08
N SER A 557 33.99 -8.70 -15.87
CA SER A 557 33.82 -9.64 -14.75
C SER A 557 34.59 -10.93 -14.99
N PHE A 558 34.95 -11.65 -13.92
CA PHE A 558 35.61 -12.95 -14.01
C PHE A 558 34.70 -13.97 -14.69
N SER A 559 33.41 -13.96 -14.34
CA SER A 559 32.37 -14.74 -15.02
C SER A 559 31.04 -14.00 -14.99
N THR A 560 29.98 -14.61 -15.53
CA THR A 560 28.61 -14.09 -15.43
C THR A 560 28.08 -14.13 -14.00
N THR A 561 28.61 -15.01 -13.15
CA THR A 561 28.21 -15.17 -11.75
C THR A 561 29.21 -14.54 -10.80
N GLU A 562 30.48 -14.31 -11.17
CA GLU A 562 31.51 -13.71 -10.32
C GLU A 562 31.92 -12.31 -10.78
N TRP A 563 31.61 -11.31 -9.97
CA TRP A 563 31.87 -9.89 -10.27
C TRP A 563 33.29 -9.42 -9.96
N SER A 564 34.20 -10.27 -9.50
CA SER A 564 35.62 -9.91 -9.37
C SER A 564 36.17 -9.48 -10.74
N GLU A 565 37.28 -8.73 -10.76
CA GLU A 565 37.92 -8.34 -12.01
C GLU A 565 38.37 -9.58 -12.80
N GLY A 566 37.92 -9.68 -14.05
CA GLY A 566 38.32 -10.69 -15.01
C GLY A 566 39.57 -10.30 -15.79
N LEU A 567 39.86 -11.10 -16.82
CA LEU A 567 41.09 -10.98 -17.61
C LEU A 567 40.99 -9.97 -18.75
N PHE A 568 39.79 -9.61 -19.21
CA PHE A 568 39.64 -8.76 -20.39
C PHE A 568 39.60 -7.29 -20.00
N SER A 569 40.32 -6.47 -20.74
CA SER A 569 40.31 -5.01 -20.58
C SER A 569 40.04 -4.29 -21.90
N PHE A 570 39.41 -3.12 -21.81
CA PHE A 570 39.14 -2.23 -22.94
C PHE A 570 39.50 -0.79 -22.56
N LEU A 571 40.34 -0.13 -23.36
CA LEU A 571 40.83 1.22 -23.07
C LEU A 571 41.01 2.08 -24.32
N ILE A 572 41.21 3.37 -24.09
CA ILE A 572 41.72 4.31 -25.10
C ILE A 572 43.21 4.50 -24.84
N ASP A 573 44.04 4.15 -25.81
CA ASP A 573 45.48 4.34 -25.69
C ASP A 573 45.88 5.82 -25.91
N ASN A 574 47.15 6.15 -25.65
CA ASN A 574 47.65 7.52 -25.80
C ASN A 574 47.68 8.00 -27.26
N SER A 575 47.50 7.09 -28.23
CA SER A 575 47.42 7.40 -29.66
C SER A 575 45.99 7.67 -30.11
N GLY A 576 45.00 7.45 -29.23
CA GLY A 576 43.60 7.60 -29.54
C GLY A 576 43.01 6.38 -30.25
N PHE A 577 43.49 5.17 -30.00
CA PHE A 577 42.87 3.94 -30.49
C PHE A 577 42.11 3.23 -29.37
N PHE A 578 40.96 2.63 -29.73
CA PHE A 578 40.29 1.68 -28.85
C PHE A 578 41.06 0.36 -28.87
N VAL A 579 41.51 -0.10 -27.71
CA VAL A 579 42.32 -1.30 -27.55
C VAL A 579 41.62 -2.25 -26.60
N ALA A 580 41.38 -3.48 -27.03
CA ALA A 580 40.96 -4.56 -26.15
C ALA A 580 42.07 -5.61 -26.01
N SER A 581 42.35 -6.01 -24.77
CA SER A 581 43.45 -6.91 -24.45
C SER A 581 43.09 -7.88 -23.33
N VAL A 582 43.80 -9.01 -23.31
CA VAL A 582 43.81 -9.94 -22.18
C VAL A 582 44.96 -9.54 -21.26
N GLU A 583 44.65 -9.19 -20.02
CA GLU A 583 45.64 -8.86 -19.01
C GLU A 583 46.45 -10.10 -18.61
N SER A 584 47.74 -10.03 -18.89
CA SER A 584 48.77 -11.00 -18.54
C SER A 584 50.09 -10.25 -18.39
N ASP A 585 51.17 -10.94 -17.99
CA ASP A 585 52.51 -10.34 -17.84
C ASP A 585 53.00 -9.60 -19.10
N THR A 586 52.48 -9.95 -20.29
CA THR A 586 52.80 -9.27 -21.56
C THR A 586 51.62 -8.59 -22.25
N SER A 587 50.40 -8.64 -21.68
CA SER A 587 49.15 -8.09 -22.22
C SER A 587 48.89 -8.39 -23.70
N LEU A 588 48.02 -9.35 -23.99
CA LEU A 588 47.73 -9.78 -25.36
C LEU A 588 46.60 -8.95 -25.97
N VAL A 589 46.93 -8.07 -26.92
CA VAL A 589 45.95 -7.27 -27.66
C VAL A 589 45.25 -8.14 -28.70
N TYR A 590 43.92 -8.17 -28.68
CA TYR A 590 43.10 -8.93 -29.65
C TYR A 590 42.17 -8.04 -30.49
N TYR A 591 42.00 -6.77 -30.12
CA TYR A 591 41.21 -5.81 -30.88
C TYR A 591 41.86 -4.42 -30.85
N VAL A 592 41.94 -3.78 -32.03
CA VAL A 592 42.32 -2.38 -32.17
C VAL A 592 41.40 -1.73 -33.21
N SER A 593 40.65 -0.71 -32.83
CA SER A 593 39.82 0.04 -33.78
C SER A 593 40.57 1.24 -34.35
N HIS A 594 40.35 1.55 -35.62
CA HIS A 594 40.84 2.77 -36.28
C HIS A 594 39.87 3.97 -36.11
N SER A 595 38.86 3.82 -35.25
CA SER A 595 37.90 4.88 -34.92
C SER A 595 38.59 6.01 -34.14
N TYR A 596 38.27 7.27 -34.46
CA TYR A 596 38.89 8.43 -33.83
C TYR A 596 38.08 8.91 -32.58
N PRO A 597 38.65 8.87 -31.37
CA PRO A 597 38.08 9.48 -30.18
C PRO A 597 38.15 11.00 -30.28
N LEU A 598 37.35 11.67 -29.46
CA LEU A 598 37.35 13.13 -29.35
C LEU A 598 38.63 13.57 -28.61
N LYS A 599 39.08 14.79 -28.89
CA LYS A 599 40.23 15.40 -28.20
C LYS A 599 39.75 16.56 -27.35
N SER A 600 40.01 16.50 -26.05
CA SER A 600 39.66 17.56 -25.11
C SER A 600 40.46 18.84 -25.39
N LYS A 601 40.04 19.96 -24.80
CA LYS A 601 40.81 21.22 -24.84
C LYS A 601 42.23 21.09 -24.26
N THR A 602 42.45 20.11 -23.39
CA THR A 602 43.75 19.81 -22.77
C THR A 602 44.58 18.81 -23.61
N GLY A 603 44.06 18.35 -24.74
CA GLY A 603 44.74 17.44 -25.66
C GLY A 603 44.59 15.96 -25.33
N GLN A 604 43.79 15.61 -24.33
CA GLN A 604 43.53 14.22 -23.90
C GLN A 604 42.45 13.59 -24.78
N PHE A 605 42.66 12.35 -25.22
CA PHE A 605 41.64 11.61 -25.96
C PHE A 605 40.54 11.12 -25.01
N TYR A 606 39.30 11.19 -25.46
CA TYR A 606 38.14 10.66 -24.75
C TYR A 606 37.05 10.20 -25.71
N VAL A 607 36.17 9.33 -25.22
CA VAL A 607 34.94 8.98 -25.91
C VAL A 607 33.77 9.17 -24.96
N GLU A 608 32.70 9.76 -25.46
CA GLU A 608 31.44 9.88 -24.73
C GLU A 608 30.46 8.84 -25.28
N PHE A 609 29.79 8.12 -24.38
CA PHE A 609 28.68 7.27 -24.77
C PHE A 609 27.42 8.13 -24.92
N THR A 610 26.96 8.27 -26.16
CA THR A 610 25.74 8.99 -26.52
C THR A 610 24.64 8.00 -26.93
N ASN A 611 23.39 8.46 -27.02
CA ASN A 611 22.22 7.61 -27.33
C ASN A 611 22.31 6.86 -28.67
N THR A 612 23.27 7.18 -29.55
CA THR A 612 23.43 6.54 -30.86
C THR A 612 24.84 6.03 -31.13
N SER A 613 25.85 6.48 -30.39
CA SER A 613 27.23 6.13 -30.69
C SER A 613 28.17 6.19 -29.48
N LEU A 614 29.25 5.42 -29.57
CA LEU A 614 30.44 5.57 -28.75
C LEU A 614 31.46 6.38 -29.58
N GLY A 615 31.45 7.70 -29.41
CA GLY A 615 32.28 8.63 -30.18
C GLY A 615 31.84 8.78 -31.64
N ASN A 616 32.81 9.06 -32.53
CA ASN A 616 32.59 9.36 -33.96
C ASN A 616 32.66 8.14 -34.90
N GLY A 617 32.68 6.91 -34.38
CA GLY A 617 32.95 5.72 -35.22
C GLY A 617 32.15 4.45 -34.91
N LEU A 618 31.63 4.28 -33.68
CA LEU A 618 30.94 3.06 -33.27
C LEU A 618 29.45 3.36 -33.08
N SER A 619 28.61 2.95 -34.04
CA SER A 619 27.15 3.03 -33.94
C SER A 619 26.63 1.93 -33.03
N LEU A 620 25.70 2.26 -32.14
CA LEU A 620 25.22 1.35 -31.09
C LEU A 620 23.77 0.88 -31.30
N GLY A 621 23.08 1.42 -32.31
CA GLY A 621 21.62 1.26 -32.47
C GLY A 621 20.82 2.28 -31.65
N LEU A 622 19.51 2.36 -31.88
CA LEU A 622 18.61 3.31 -31.20
C LEU A 622 18.11 2.75 -29.84
N GLY A 623 18.21 3.57 -28.79
CA GLY A 623 17.61 3.29 -27.48
C GLY A 623 18.48 2.40 -26.57
N VAL A 624 19.80 2.42 -26.74
CA VAL A 624 20.75 1.69 -25.88
C VAL A 624 20.80 2.33 -24.49
N SER A 625 20.77 1.50 -23.45
CA SER A 625 20.83 1.95 -22.05
C SER A 625 22.24 1.90 -21.47
N PHE A 626 23.02 0.86 -21.79
CA PHE A 626 24.41 0.71 -21.36
C PHE A 626 25.24 -0.13 -22.35
N ILE A 627 26.56 -0.01 -22.25
CA ILE A 627 27.55 -0.86 -22.94
C ILE A 627 28.32 -1.63 -21.87
N GLN A 628 28.58 -2.92 -22.06
CA GLN A 628 29.33 -3.76 -21.13
C GLN A 628 30.42 -4.58 -21.84
N LEU A 629 31.59 -4.66 -21.21
CA LEU A 629 32.64 -5.62 -21.57
C LEU A 629 32.37 -6.96 -20.86
N GLY A 630 31.97 -7.97 -21.64
CA GLY A 630 31.65 -9.30 -21.14
C GLY A 630 32.86 -10.08 -20.64
N SER A 631 32.61 -11.11 -19.81
CA SER A 631 33.65 -12.05 -19.35
C SER A 631 34.24 -12.92 -20.46
N ASP A 632 33.68 -12.85 -21.66
CA ASP A 632 34.18 -13.45 -22.90
C ASP A 632 35.02 -12.49 -23.75
N GLY A 633 35.21 -11.24 -23.30
CA GLY A 633 36.02 -10.24 -23.97
C GLY A 633 35.30 -9.45 -25.06
N HIS A 634 33.98 -9.61 -25.22
CA HIS A 634 33.23 -8.83 -26.20
C HIS A 634 32.60 -7.58 -25.57
N LEU A 635 32.65 -6.47 -26.31
CA LEU A 635 32.02 -5.21 -25.90
C LEU A 635 30.64 -5.12 -26.56
N ARG A 636 29.58 -5.18 -25.76
CA ARG A 636 28.19 -5.27 -26.23
C ARG A 636 27.34 -4.13 -25.71
N SER A 637 26.39 -3.70 -26.53
CA SER A 637 25.37 -2.71 -26.18
C SER A 637 24.04 -3.38 -25.84
N PHE A 638 23.35 -2.86 -24.83
CA PHE A 638 22.13 -3.45 -24.30
C PHE A 638 20.98 -2.45 -24.24
N ARG A 639 19.76 -2.94 -24.48
CA ARG A 639 18.53 -2.18 -24.30
C ARG A 639 17.45 -3.04 -23.63
N TRP A 640 16.51 -2.39 -22.96
CA TRP A 640 15.36 -3.06 -22.36
C TRP A 640 14.28 -3.33 -23.41
N VAL A 641 13.87 -4.60 -23.56
CA VAL A 641 12.78 -5.02 -24.48
C VAL A 641 12.08 -6.23 -23.88
N GLU A 642 10.74 -6.28 -23.94
CA GLU A 642 9.96 -7.48 -23.57
C GLU A 642 10.32 -8.02 -22.17
N SER A 643 10.52 -7.11 -21.21
CA SER A 643 10.86 -7.42 -19.82
C SER A 643 12.24 -8.08 -19.60
N GLU A 644 13.16 -7.93 -20.54
CA GLU A 644 14.56 -8.39 -20.38
C GLU A 644 15.59 -7.42 -21.01
N TRP A 645 16.84 -7.51 -20.55
CA TRP A 645 17.97 -6.79 -21.14
C TRP A 645 18.46 -7.54 -22.38
N LYS A 646 18.11 -7.05 -23.58
CA LYS A 646 18.56 -7.63 -24.85
C LYS A 646 19.83 -6.98 -25.34
N GLU A 647 20.76 -7.81 -25.78
CA GLU A 647 21.90 -7.38 -26.60
C GLU A 647 21.38 -6.79 -27.92
N VAL A 648 21.87 -5.60 -28.26
CA VAL A 648 21.53 -4.88 -29.50
C VAL A 648 22.63 -5.04 -30.53
N TYR A 649 23.89 -4.93 -30.11
CA TYR A 649 25.04 -4.92 -30.99
C TYR A 649 26.30 -5.37 -30.26
N ASP A 650 27.07 -6.26 -30.89
CA ASP A 650 28.44 -6.60 -30.52
C ASP A 650 29.41 -5.70 -31.31
N LEU A 651 30.16 -4.86 -30.60
CA LEU A 651 31.02 -3.85 -31.21
C LEU A 651 32.30 -4.44 -31.82
N PHE A 652 32.66 -5.68 -31.49
CA PHE A 652 33.90 -6.31 -31.96
C PHE A 652 33.68 -7.22 -33.17
N GLU A 653 32.48 -7.81 -33.34
CA GLU A 653 32.22 -8.76 -34.44
C GLU A 653 32.26 -8.14 -35.85
N TYR A 654 31.89 -6.87 -36.03
CA TYR A 654 31.73 -6.27 -37.37
C TYR A 654 32.98 -5.59 -37.96
N GLN A 655 34.10 -5.52 -37.23
CA GLN A 655 35.35 -4.90 -37.72
C GLN A 655 36.49 -5.90 -37.99
N VAL A 656 36.26 -7.21 -37.82
CA VAL A 656 37.19 -8.25 -38.25
C VAL A 656 36.78 -8.74 -39.65
N ARG A 657 37.10 -7.94 -40.68
CA ARG A 657 37.21 -8.40 -42.07
C ARG A 657 38.42 -7.79 -42.75
#